data_AF-A0AAV7GFX7-F1
#
_entry.id   AF-A0AAV7GFX7-F1
#
_cell.length_a   1.000
_cell.length_b   1.000
_cell.length_c   1.000
_cell.angle_alpha   90.00
_cell.angle_beta   90.00
_cell.angle_gamma   90.00
#
_symmetry.space_group_name_H-M   'P 1'
#
loop_
_entity.id
_entity.type
_entity.pdbx_description
1 polymer ?
#
loop_
_entity_poly.entity_id
_entity_poly.type
_entity_poly.pdbx_seq_one_letter_code
_entity_poly.pdbx_strand_id
1 'polypeptide(L)'
;MRKLSLLAFLLFGALAAATSASRILPGGTSSMVKRHEEWMAQYGKGYRNAAEKAQRFEIFKSNMEHIESFNARKREYWLGRNQFTDLTNEEFNAIYLSGYKRSTSSRATPRNFRYENVSVSATNLDWRSKGAVTPIKDQGQCGACWAFSTVAATEGINQIKNGKLISLSEQELIDCDVNGQNHGCNGGLMDHAFQFIIDNGGINTEINYPYKAVDGSCNSNKESNSAVKITGFEDVPSNSEASLLKAVSIQPVSVVLHGGDPNFQHYAGGIFTGPCDTELDHAVTAIGYGINKDGTKYWLLKNSWGTSWGDHGYIKMQRDIDALSLLAFLLFGALAAATSASRILPGGTSSMVKRHEEWMAQYGKGYRNAAEKAQRFEIFKSNMEHIEIFNARKREYWLGRNQFTDLTNEEFNAIYLSGYKRSTSSRATPRNFRYENVSVSATNLDWRSKGAVTPIKDQGQCGACWAFSTVAATEGINQIKNGKLISLSEQELIDCDVNGQNHGCNGGLMDHAFQFIIDNGGINTEINYPYKAVDGSCNSNKESNSAVKITGFEDIPSNSEASLLKAVSIQPVSVVLNGGDPNFQHYAGGIFTGPCDTELDHAVTAIGYGINKDGTKYWLLKNSWGTSWGDHGYIKMQRDINAAHGTDHEKAVIAGFPSIWSIGCCHFGIPHSTWRDIIDGETPRRYGKGYRNAAEKAQRFEIFKSNMEHIESFNARKREYWLGRNQFTDLTNEEFNAIYLFGYKRSTSSRATPRNFWFENVSVSATNLDWRSKGAVTPIKDQGQCGACWAFSTVAATEGINQIKNGKLISLSEQELIDCDVNGQNHGCNGGLMDHAFQFIIDNGGINTEINYPYKAVDGSCNSNKESNSAVKITGFEDVPSNSEASLLKAVSIQPVSVVLHGGDPNFQHYAGGIFTGPCDTELDHAVTAIGYGINKDGTKYWLLKNSWGTSWGDHGYIKMQRDIDAVEGLLSAIIPHGSYEKPAASCFRILRGFGRCCVSISTPTSRDVDD
;
A
#
# COMPACT_ATOMS: atom_id res chain seq x y z
N MET A 1 30.88 30.10 68.73
CA MET A 1 31.26 30.21 67.29
C MET A 1 29.96 30.11 66.50
N ARG A 2 29.41 31.22 66.01
CA ARG A 2 29.67 31.91 64.72
C ARG A 2 28.99 31.23 63.52
N LYS A 3 27.87 31.84 63.10
CA LYS A 3 27.17 31.76 61.80
C LYS A 3 26.44 30.44 61.49
N LEU A 4 25.19 30.42 61.02
CA LEU A 4 24.19 31.51 60.87
C LEU A 4 22.77 30.88 60.92
N SER A 5 21.82 31.55 61.57
CA SER A 5 20.38 31.23 61.47
C SER A 5 19.65 32.29 60.63
N LEU A 6 18.39 31.98 60.25
CA LEU A 6 17.45 32.80 59.46
C LEU A 6 17.85 32.92 57.96
N LEU A 7 17.02 32.52 56.99
CA LEU A 7 15.58 32.77 56.89
C LEU A 7 14.71 31.52 56.67
N ALA A 8 13.49 31.57 57.19
CA ALA A 8 12.36 30.73 56.74
C ALA A 8 11.63 31.39 55.55
N PHE A 9 10.65 30.68 54.98
CA PHE A 9 9.77 31.10 53.87
C PHE A 9 10.43 31.20 52.48
N LEU A 10 10.58 30.05 51.82
CA LEU A 10 9.92 29.69 50.55
C LEU A 10 10.25 28.24 50.17
N LEU A 11 9.42 27.62 49.30
CA LEU A 11 9.56 26.25 48.75
C LEU A 11 9.25 25.07 49.70
N PHE A 12 7.99 25.01 50.15
CA PHE A 12 7.30 23.72 50.28
C PHE A 12 6.90 23.23 48.87
N GLY A 13 7.21 21.97 48.50
CA GLY A 13 6.69 21.44 47.23
C GLY A 13 7.42 20.29 46.53
N ALA A 14 8.08 19.34 47.23
CA ALA A 14 8.53 18.08 46.61
C ALA A 14 8.85 16.98 47.63
N LEU A 15 7.86 16.22 48.10
CA LEU A 15 8.12 14.92 48.75
C LEU A 15 6.88 14.01 48.70
N ALA A 16 7.14 12.69 48.65
CA ALA A 16 6.20 11.58 48.80
C ALA A 16 5.13 11.35 47.70
N ALA A 17 5.50 10.60 46.66
CA ALA A 17 4.57 9.79 45.86
C ALA A 17 5.27 8.55 45.25
N ALA A 18 5.70 7.61 46.10
CA ALA A 18 6.34 6.37 45.67
C ALA A 18 5.82 5.15 46.44
N THR A 19 4.52 4.85 46.27
CA THR A 19 3.92 3.49 46.34
C THR A 19 2.40 3.59 46.13
N SER A 20 1.94 3.27 44.91
CA SER A 20 0.56 2.84 44.63
C SER A 20 0.57 2.08 43.31
N ALA A 21 0.33 0.76 43.37
CA ALA A 21 0.30 -0.08 42.19
C ALA A 21 -1.01 0.10 41.43
N SER A 22 -0.95 0.60 40.20
CA SER A 22 -2.10 0.56 39.28
C SER A 22 -2.23 -0.84 38.70
N ARG A 23 -3.33 -1.52 39.02
CA ARG A 23 -3.64 -2.86 38.50
C ARG A 23 -3.98 -2.78 37.01
N ILE A 24 -3.06 -3.24 36.16
CA ILE A 24 -3.37 -3.59 34.77
C ILE A 24 -4.06 -4.95 34.77
N LEU A 25 -5.22 -5.07 34.11
CA LEU A 25 -5.92 -6.35 33.94
C LEU A 25 -5.11 -7.25 32.96
N PRO A 26 -4.69 -8.46 33.35
CA PRO A 26 -3.80 -9.29 32.53
C PRO A 26 -4.59 -10.28 31.65
N GLY A 27 -4.34 -10.26 30.34
CA GLY A 27 -4.91 -11.23 29.40
C GLY A 27 -3.96 -11.56 28.24
N GLY A 28 -3.56 -10.55 27.46
CA GLY A 28 -2.69 -10.75 26.30
C GLY A 28 -1.21 -10.95 26.64
N THR A 29 -0.63 -10.05 27.44
CA THR A 29 0.83 -9.94 27.65
C THR A 29 1.44 -11.11 28.44
N SER A 30 0.73 -11.70 29.39
CA SER A 30 1.25 -12.84 30.17
C SER A 30 1.42 -14.12 29.34
N SER A 31 0.66 -14.29 28.26
CA SER A 31 0.72 -15.47 27.40
C SER A 31 2.02 -15.52 26.58
N MET A 32 2.42 -14.40 25.96
CA MET A 32 3.61 -14.34 25.12
C MET A 32 4.91 -14.46 25.92
N VAL A 33 4.97 -13.88 27.12
CA VAL A 33 6.13 -14.06 28.03
C VAL A 33 6.35 -15.54 28.34
N LYS A 34 5.29 -16.28 28.69
CA LYS A 34 5.37 -17.72 28.94
C LYS A 34 5.91 -18.50 27.72
N ARG A 35 5.43 -18.16 26.52
CA ARG A 35 5.87 -18.80 25.26
C ARG A 35 7.34 -18.52 24.92
N HIS A 36 7.87 -17.36 25.34
CA HIS A 36 9.29 -17.02 25.20
C HIS A 36 10.16 -17.79 26.19
N GLU A 37 9.77 -17.90 27.46
CA GLU A 37 10.51 -18.70 28.46
C GLU A 37 10.53 -20.19 28.09
N GLU A 38 9.41 -20.75 27.63
CA GLU A 38 9.32 -22.13 27.13
C GLU A 38 10.21 -22.34 25.90
N TRP A 39 10.28 -21.37 24.99
CA TRP A 39 11.16 -21.40 23.83
C TRP A 39 12.63 -21.29 24.22
N MET A 40 12.97 -20.41 25.17
CA MET A 40 14.34 -20.28 25.68
C MET A 40 14.82 -21.60 26.29
N ALA A 41 13.97 -22.26 27.08
CA ALA A 41 14.26 -23.57 27.66
C ALA A 41 14.42 -24.66 26.58
N GLN A 42 13.57 -24.64 25.55
CA GLN A 42 13.66 -25.58 24.41
C GLN A 42 14.98 -25.46 23.63
N TYR A 43 15.51 -24.24 23.47
CA TYR A 43 16.69 -23.96 22.65
C TYR A 43 17.95 -23.60 23.46
N GLY A 44 17.93 -23.79 24.79
CA GLY A 44 19.08 -23.52 25.66
C GLY A 44 19.53 -22.05 25.70
N LYS A 45 18.63 -21.10 25.43
CA LYS A 45 18.95 -19.68 25.25
C LYS A 45 19.18 -18.97 26.59
N GLY A 46 20.33 -18.33 26.72
CA GLY A 46 20.67 -17.44 27.83
C GLY A 46 21.18 -16.10 27.31
N TYR A 47 20.92 -15.02 28.05
CA TYR A 47 21.30 -13.65 27.69
C TYR A 47 22.15 -13.02 28.79
N ARG A 48 23.02 -12.07 28.43
CA ARG A 48 24.01 -11.46 29.35
C ARG A 48 23.36 -10.69 30.49
N ASN A 49 22.19 -10.08 30.24
CA ASN A 49 21.45 -9.30 31.24
C ASN A 49 19.95 -9.18 30.91
N ALA A 50 19.18 -8.59 31.81
CA ALA A 50 17.74 -8.42 31.66
C ALA A 50 17.33 -7.49 30.51
N ALA A 51 18.16 -6.50 30.13
CA ALA A 51 17.86 -5.60 29.02
C ALA A 51 17.97 -6.33 27.66
N GLU A 52 19.01 -7.15 27.49
CA GLU A 52 19.13 -8.03 26.33
C GLU A 52 17.98 -9.04 26.28
N LYS A 53 17.61 -9.65 27.42
CA LYS A 53 16.44 -10.54 27.49
C LYS A 53 15.14 -9.85 27.06
N ALA A 54 14.94 -8.59 27.46
CA ALA A 54 13.77 -7.79 27.07
C ALA A 54 13.77 -7.43 25.57
N GLN A 55 14.93 -7.05 25.00
CA GLN A 55 15.08 -6.82 23.57
C GLN A 55 14.79 -8.10 22.77
N ARG A 56 15.38 -9.23 23.17
CA ARG A 56 15.18 -10.54 22.54
C ARG A 56 13.73 -11.03 22.67
N PHE A 57 13.03 -10.66 23.74
CA PHE A 57 11.60 -10.92 23.91
C PHE A 57 10.74 -10.14 22.89
N GLU A 58 11.00 -8.85 22.65
CA GLU A 58 10.23 -8.09 21.66
C GLU A 58 10.51 -8.55 20.22
N ILE A 59 11.75 -8.94 19.89
CA ILE A 59 12.09 -9.58 18.60
C ILE A 59 11.34 -10.91 18.47
N PHE A 60 11.42 -11.77 19.48
CA PHE A 60 10.70 -13.05 19.52
C PHE A 60 9.19 -12.87 19.32
N LYS A 61 8.60 -11.89 20.00
CA LYS A 61 7.19 -11.55 19.87
C LYS A 61 6.85 -11.09 18.45
N SER A 62 7.65 -10.20 17.85
CA SER A 62 7.46 -9.77 16.46
C SER A 62 7.53 -10.93 15.45
N ASN A 63 8.52 -11.81 15.60
CA ASN A 63 8.66 -12.99 14.74
C ASN A 63 7.53 -14.00 14.93
N MET A 64 7.05 -14.18 16.17
CA MET A 64 5.87 -15.01 16.45
C MET A 64 4.59 -14.43 15.83
N GLU A 65 4.39 -13.11 15.89
CA GLU A 65 3.27 -12.44 15.23
C GLU A 65 3.34 -12.60 13.69
N HIS A 66 4.53 -12.54 13.09
CA HIS A 66 4.75 -12.85 11.67
C HIS A 66 4.39 -14.30 11.33
N ILE A 67 4.93 -15.27 12.09
CA ILE A 67 4.65 -16.71 11.92
C ILE A 67 3.14 -16.99 11.98
N GLU A 68 2.42 -16.40 12.95
CA GLU A 68 0.99 -16.59 13.13
C GLU A 68 0.16 -15.93 12.02
N SER A 69 0.49 -14.68 11.65
CA SER A 69 -0.13 -13.96 10.54
C SER A 69 0.06 -14.66 9.19
N PHE A 70 1.25 -15.24 8.97
CA PHE A 70 1.56 -16.00 7.77
C PHE A 70 0.72 -17.30 7.68
N ASN A 71 0.71 -18.06 8.78
CA ASN A 71 0.05 -19.37 8.89
C ASN A 71 -1.49 -19.28 9.00
N ALA A 72 -2.05 -18.11 9.34
CA ALA A 72 -3.51 -17.88 9.38
C ALA A 72 -4.18 -17.98 7.98
N ARG A 73 -3.40 -18.05 6.89
CA ARG A 73 -3.89 -18.21 5.51
C ARG A 73 -3.56 -19.61 5.02
N LYS A 74 -4.48 -20.25 4.27
CA LYS A 74 -4.20 -21.53 3.59
C LYS A 74 -3.10 -21.32 2.53
N ARG A 75 -1.95 -21.97 2.71
CA ARG A 75 -0.73 -21.83 1.88
C ARG A 75 -0.05 -23.20 1.67
N GLU A 76 0.86 -23.27 0.70
CA GLU A 76 1.61 -24.49 0.34
C GLU A 76 2.78 -24.81 1.28
N TYR A 77 3.20 -23.83 2.10
CA TYR A 77 4.16 -24.00 3.19
C TYR A 77 3.74 -23.22 4.43
N TRP A 78 4.35 -23.57 5.56
CA TRP A 78 4.12 -22.94 6.85
C TRP A 78 5.43 -22.56 7.55
N LEU A 79 5.35 -21.54 8.38
CA LEU A 79 6.45 -21.07 9.22
C LEU A 79 6.36 -21.69 10.61
N GLY A 80 7.48 -21.72 11.33
CA GLY A 80 7.56 -22.28 12.67
C GLY A 80 8.64 -21.65 13.54
N ARG A 81 8.43 -21.77 14.84
CA ARG A 81 9.30 -21.27 15.89
C ARG A 81 10.55 -22.17 16.03
N ASN A 82 11.66 -21.73 15.45
CA ASN A 82 12.96 -22.42 15.46
C ASN A 82 14.00 -21.70 16.35
N GLN A 83 15.27 -22.12 16.28
CA GLN A 83 16.36 -21.55 17.10
C GLN A 83 16.71 -20.09 16.77
N PHE A 84 16.22 -19.54 15.66
CA PHE A 84 16.48 -18.17 15.20
C PHE A 84 15.35 -17.18 15.55
N THR A 85 14.32 -17.61 16.30
CA THR A 85 13.12 -16.78 16.55
C THR A 85 13.41 -15.50 17.35
N ASP A 86 14.52 -15.40 18.09
CA ASP A 86 14.96 -14.21 18.82
C ASP A 86 15.88 -13.26 18.02
N LEU A 87 16.13 -13.54 16.74
CA LEU A 87 16.98 -12.73 15.87
C LEU A 87 16.14 -11.93 14.87
N THR A 88 16.55 -10.69 14.57
CA THR A 88 16.01 -10.00 13.39
C THR A 88 16.53 -10.66 12.11
N ASN A 89 15.87 -10.42 10.98
CA ASN A 89 16.31 -10.97 9.70
C ASN A 89 17.71 -10.45 9.31
N GLU A 90 18.06 -9.21 9.68
CA GLU A 90 19.39 -8.64 9.45
C GLU A 90 20.46 -9.30 10.31
N GLU A 91 20.17 -9.57 11.59
CA GLU A 91 21.08 -10.34 12.45
C GLU A 91 21.27 -11.77 11.93
N PHE A 92 20.19 -12.41 11.50
CA PHE A 92 20.21 -13.74 10.91
C PHE A 92 21.05 -13.76 9.62
N ASN A 93 20.82 -12.84 8.69
CA ASN A 93 21.55 -12.77 7.42
C ASN A 93 23.05 -12.52 7.65
N ALA A 94 23.41 -11.59 8.54
CA ALA A 94 24.80 -11.28 8.84
C ALA A 94 25.57 -12.46 9.45
N ILE A 95 24.91 -13.26 10.31
CA ILE A 95 25.53 -14.36 11.07
C ILE A 95 25.56 -15.67 10.27
N TYR A 96 24.50 -16.00 9.52
CA TYR A 96 24.32 -17.35 8.93
C TYR A 96 24.46 -17.41 7.40
N LEU A 97 24.39 -16.27 6.70
CA LEU A 97 24.42 -16.19 5.21
C LEU A 97 25.67 -15.51 4.64
N SER A 98 26.69 -15.23 5.46
CA SER A 98 27.95 -14.60 5.02
C SER A 98 28.96 -15.59 4.41
N GLY A 99 28.57 -16.85 4.21
CA GLY A 99 29.48 -17.96 3.88
C GLY A 99 29.77 -18.22 2.41
N TYR A 100 28.95 -17.74 1.47
CA TYR A 100 29.21 -17.94 0.04
C TYR A 100 29.97 -16.76 -0.57
N LYS A 101 31.00 -17.03 -1.37
CA LYS A 101 31.73 -16.03 -2.16
C LYS A 101 31.58 -16.28 -3.65
N ARG A 102 30.81 -15.42 -4.30
CA ARG A 102 30.62 -15.41 -5.76
C ARG A 102 31.93 -15.10 -6.48
N SER A 103 32.33 -15.95 -7.42
CA SER A 103 33.48 -15.68 -8.30
C SER A 103 33.25 -14.41 -9.13
N THR A 104 34.28 -13.56 -9.20
CA THR A 104 34.27 -12.32 -10.01
C THR A 104 34.57 -12.57 -11.49
N SER A 105 35.02 -13.78 -11.85
CA SER A 105 35.31 -14.16 -13.23
C SER A 105 34.11 -14.84 -13.89
N SER A 106 33.61 -14.28 -14.99
CA SER A 106 32.60 -14.92 -15.86
C SER A 106 33.22 -16.08 -16.64
N ARG A 107 33.31 -17.26 -16.01
CA ARG A 107 33.63 -18.49 -16.74
C ARG A 107 32.58 -18.72 -17.84
N ALA A 108 33.05 -18.95 -19.06
CA ALA A 108 32.18 -19.30 -20.17
C ALA A 108 31.45 -20.61 -19.88
N THR A 109 30.20 -20.72 -20.33
CA THR A 109 29.41 -21.95 -20.20
C THR A 109 30.18 -23.16 -20.74
N PRO A 110 30.22 -24.30 -20.01
CA PRO A 110 30.93 -25.49 -20.46
C PRO A 110 30.44 -25.93 -21.84
N ARG A 111 31.33 -25.96 -22.84
CA ARG A 111 30.96 -26.34 -24.22
C ARG A 111 30.44 -27.78 -24.33
N ASN A 112 30.79 -28.65 -23.38
CA ASN A 112 30.39 -30.05 -23.30
C ASN A 112 30.02 -30.40 -21.86
N PHE A 113 28.72 -30.47 -21.52
CA PHE A 113 28.24 -30.97 -20.23
C PHE A 113 28.09 -32.49 -20.26
N ARG A 114 28.76 -33.19 -19.34
CA ARG A 114 28.84 -34.67 -19.31
C ARG A 114 27.48 -35.36 -19.26
N TYR A 115 26.52 -34.77 -18.55
CA TYR A 115 25.20 -35.36 -18.35
C TYR A 115 24.16 -34.89 -19.37
N GLU A 116 24.54 -34.17 -20.44
CA GLU A 116 23.58 -33.61 -21.40
C GLU A 116 22.68 -34.68 -22.06
N ASN A 117 23.22 -35.87 -22.34
CA ASN A 117 22.48 -36.97 -22.95
C ASN A 117 21.80 -37.93 -21.94
N VAL A 118 21.75 -37.58 -20.64
CA VAL A 118 21.06 -38.40 -19.63
C VAL A 118 19.54 -38.21 -19.72
N SER A 119 18.81 -39.31 -19.89
CA SER A 119 17.35 -39.35 -19.81
C SER A 119 16.88 -39.57 -18.37
N VAL A 120 16.16 -38.61 -17.79
CA VAL A 120 15.60 -38.72 -16.43
C VAL A 120 14.22 -39.38 -16.50
N SER A 121 14.11 -40.62 -16.00
CA SER A 121 12.85 -41.40 -16.02
C SER A 121 12.07 -41.39 -14.70
N ALA A 122 12.75 -41.15 -13.57
CA ALA A 122 12.11 -41.09 -12.26
C ALA A 122 11.45 -39.72 -12.06
N THR A 123 10.18 -39.69 -11.63
CA THR A 123 9.48 -38.45 -11.28
C THR A 123 9.81 -37.93 -9.88
N ASN A 124 10.29 -38.83 -9.02
CA ASN A 124 10.70 -38.55 -7.64
C ASN A 124 12.02 -39.27 -7.35
N LEU A 125 12.95 -38.57 -6.72
CA LEU A 125 14.24 -39.08 -6.27
C LEU A 125 14.59 -38.48 -4.91
N ASP A 126 15.08 -39.31 -3.99
CA ASP A 126 15.59 -38.89 -2.70
C ASP A 126 16.84 -39.73 -2.38
N TRP A 127 18.02 -39.10 -2.40
CA TRP A 127 19.29 -39.77 -2.15
C TRP A 127 19.42 -40.30 -0.71
N ARG A 128 18.61 -39.83 0.25
CA ARG A 128 18.52 -40.41 1.61
C ARG A 128 18.01 -41.85 1.54
N SER A 129 17.01 -42.12 0.69
CA SER A 129 16.47 -43.48 0.46
C SER A 129 17.48 -44.43 -0.20
N LYS A 130 18.57 -43.90 -0.78
CA LYS A 130 19.68 -44.65 -1.36
C LYS A 130 20.90 -44.74 -0.43
N GLY A 131 20.79 -44.23 0.80
CA GLY A 131 21.89 -44.18 1.78
C GLY A 131 23.03 -43.25 1.38
N ALA A 132 22.81 -42.31 0.45
CA ALA A 132 23.83 -41.41 -0.10
C ALA A 132 23.80 -39.99 0.49
N VAL A 133 23.28 -39.85 1.72
CA VAL A 133 23.15 -38.58 2.44
C VAL A 133 23.39 -38.84 3.93
N THR A 134 24.38 -38.18 4.50
CA THR A 134 24.65 -38.19 5.96
C THR A 134 23.60 -37.40 6.74
N PRO A 135 23.50 -37.58 8.08
CA PRO A 135 22.67 -36.74 8.93
C PRO A 135 22.88 -35.23 8.73
N ILE A 136 21.90 -34.44 9.16
CA ILE A 136 22.03 -32.98 9.18
C ILE A 136 23.09 -32.58 10.21
N LYS A 137 23.95 -31.64 9.82
CA LYS A 137 24.94 -30.98 10.67
C LYS A 137 24.52 -29.52 10.92
N ASP A 138 25.22 -28.84 11.82
CA ASP A 138 24.99 -27.42 12.13
C ASP A 138 26.32 -26.64 11.99
N GLN A 139 26.33 -25.63 11.12
CA GLN A 139 27.50 -24.77 10.90
C GLN A 139 27.70 -23.75 12.05
N GLY A 140 26.70 -23.53 12.91
CA GLY A 140 26.73 -22.49 13.91
C GLY A 140 26.86 -21.09 13.29
N GLN A 141 27.68 -20.23 13.89
CA GLN A 141 27.90 -18.84 13.46
C GLN A 141 29.07 -18.67 12.47
N CYS A 142 29.61 -19.78 11.96
CA CYS A 142 30.68 -19.76 10.97
C CYS A 142 30.07 -19.71 9.56
N GLY A 143 30.60 -18.86 8.68
CA GLY A 143 30.25 -18.78 7.26
C GLY A 143 30.78 -19.97 6.44
N ALA A 144 30.49 -21.20 6.89
CA ALA A 144 31.04 -22.44 6.36
C ALA A 144 30.14 -23.16 5.34
N CYS A 145 29.02 -22.58 4.92
CA CYS A 145 28.04 -23.26 4.06
C CYS A 145 28.66 -23.80 2.74
N TRP A 146 29.67 -23.11 2.21
CA TRP A 146 30.50 -23.59 1.09
C TRP A 146 31.16 -24.96 1.39
N ALA A 147 31.77 -25.12 2.56
CA ALA A 147 32.41 -26.37 2.99
C ALA A 147 31.35 -27.47 3.23
N PHE A 148 30.25 -27.17 3.93
CA PHE A 148 29.15 -28.12 4.15
C PHE A 148 28.53 -28.64 2.84
N SER A 149 28.29 -27.75 1.88
CA SER A 149 27.72 -28.12 0.58
C SER A 149 28.68 -28.98 -0.26
N THR A 150 29.99 -28.65 -0.22
CA THR A 150 31.07 -29.43 -0.86
C THR A 150 31.20 -30.82 -0.26
N VAL A 151 31.22 -30.90 1.08
CA VAL A 151 31.31 -32.17 1.82
C VAL A 151 30.10 -33.05 1.51
N ALA A 152 28.87 -32.56 1.67
CA ALA A 152 27.67 -33.37 1.44
C ALA A 152 27.56 -33.90 0.00
N ALA A 153 28.02 -33.15 -1.01
CA ALA A 153 28.14 -33.65 -2.38
C ALA A 153 29.21 -34.76 -2.51
N THR A 154 30.37 -34.59 -1.86
CA THR A 154 31.50 -35.53 -1.84
C THR A 154 31.15 -36.85 -1.13
N GLU A 155 30.44 -36.77 0.00
CA GLU A 155 29.91 -37.92 0.75
C GLU A 155 28.95 -38.74 -0.12
N GLY A 156 28.04 -38.05 -0.83
CA GLY A 156 27.06 -38.66 -1.70
C GLY A 156 27.67 -39.40 -2.88
N ILE A 157 28.61 -38.77 -3.61
CA ILE A 157 29.29 -39.44 -4.73
C ILE A 157 30.18 -40.60 -4.26
N ASN A 158 30.77 -40.52 -3.05
CA ASN A 158 31.53 -41.63 -2.47
C ASN A 158 30.62 -42.84 -2.16
N GLN A 159 29.41 -42.63 -1.61
CA GLN A 159 28.45 -43.72 -1.48
C GLN A 159 28.08 -44.31 -2.85
N ILE A 160 27.83 -43.46 -3.85
CA ILE A 160 27.36 -43.90 -5.19
C ILE A 160 28.44 -44.69 -5.94
N LYS A 161 29.72 -44.32 -5.82
CA LYS A 161 30.84 -44.99 -6.51
C LYS A 161 31.47 -46.13 -5.73
N ASN A 162 31.63 -45.96 -4.42
CA ASN A 162 32.42 -46.86 -3.57
C ASN A 162 31.57 -47.65 -2.55
N GLY A 163 30.25 -47.43 -2.52
CA GLY A 163 29.31 -48.15 -1.63
C GLY A 163 29.47 -47.82 -0.15
N LYS A 164 30.15 -46.72 0.20
CA LYS A 164 30.41 -46.30 1.58
C LYS A 164 29.97 -44.86 1.83
N LEU A 165 29.00 -44.65 2.71
CA LEU A 165 28.68 -43.35 3.25
C LEU A 165 29.61 -43.08 4.43
N ILE A 166 30.49 -42.10 4.27
CA ILE A 166 31.49 -41.71 5.27
C ILE A 166 31.19 -40.26 5.62
N SER A 167 31.13 -39.91 6.91
CA SER A 167 31.02 -38.51 7.33
C SER A 167 32.38 -37.84 7.18
N LEU A 168 32.49 -36.84 6.31
CA LEU A 168 33.73 -36.13 6.01
C LEU A 168 33.79 -34.80 6.78
N SER A 169 34.98 -34.22 6.90
CA SER A 169 35.23 -33.02 7.72
C SER A 169 35.04 -31.73 6.94
N GLU A 170 34.09 -30.87 7.34
CA GLU A 170 34.09 -29.47 6.87
C GLU A 170 35.23 -28.66 7.49
N GLN A 171 35.69 -29.03 8.69
CA GLN A 171 36.73 -28.29 9.40
C GLN A 171 38.10 -28.37 8.71
N GLU A 172 38.40 -29.47 8.02
CA GLU A 172 39.62 -29.60 7.21
C GLU A 172 39.63 -28.58 6.07
N LEU A 173 38.49 -28.38 5.39
CA LEU A 173 38.37 -27.32 4.37
C LEU A 173 38.53 -25.93 5.00
N ILE A 174 37.89 -25.68 6.15
CA ILE A 174 37.95 -24.39 6.85
C ILE A 174 39.36 -24.05 7.34
N ASP A 175 40.11 -25.04 7.84
CA ASP A 175 41.45 -24.84 8.40
C ASP A 175 42.56 -24.85 7.32
N CYS A 176 42.39 -25.59 6.22
CA CYS A 176 43.46 -25.87 5.23
C CYS A 176 43.24 -25.20 3.86
N ASP A 177 41.99 -25.06 3.37
CA ASP A 177 41.68 -24.35 2.12
C ASP A 177 41.56 -22.83 2.36
N VAL A 178 42.64 -22.25 2.89
CA VAL A 178 42.75 -20.82 3.25
C VAL A 178 43.84 -20.07 2.49
N ASN A 179 44.68 -20.79 1.74
CA ASN A 179 45.76 -20.24 0.93
C ASN A 179 45.31 -19.83 -0.49
N GLY A 180 44.00 -19.97 -0.80
CA GLY A 180 43.38 -19.70 -2.09
C GLY A 180 42.36 -18.56 -2.04
N GLN A 181 41.20 -18.74 -2.69
CA GLN A 181 40.07 -17.79 -2.67
C GLN A 181 39.06 -18.10 -1.55
N ASN A 182 39.25 -19.21 -0.83
CA ASN A 182 38.46 -19.60 0.33
C ASN A 182 39.12 -19.07 1.60
N HIS A 183 38.29 -18.68 2.58
CA HIS A 183 38.73 -17.91 3.74
C HIS A 183 38.04 -18.37 5.04
N GLY A 184 37.91 -19.69 5.21
CA GLY A 184 37.35 -20.31 6.41
C GLY A 184 35.92 -19.84 6.71
N CYS A 185 35.68 -19.43 7.95
CA CYS A 185 34.41 -18.86 8.42
C CYS A 185 34.05 -17.52 7.80
N ASN A 186 34.97 -16.84 7.10
CA ASN A 186 34.66 -15.64 6.32
C ASN A 186 34.10 -15.97 4.93
N GLY A 187 33.88 -17.25 4.61
CA GLY A 187 33.22 -17.70 3.39
C GLY A 187 34.15 -18.06 2.23
N GLY A 188 33.59 -18.79 1.26
CA GLY A 188 34.29 -19.39 0.12
C GLY A 188 33.35 -19.88 -0.99
N LEU A 189 33.93 -20.58 -1.97
CA LEU A 189 33.29 -21.15 -3.15
C LEU A 189 33.61 -22.64 -3.25
N MET A 190 32.59 -23.44 -3.60
CA MET A 190 32.67 -24.90 -3.60
C MET A 190 33.61 -25.45 -4.67
N ASP A 191 33.76 -24.79 -5.82
CA ASP A 191 34.78 -25.10 -6.84
C ASP A 191 36.19 -25.22 -6.25
N HIS A 192 36.57 -24.24 -5.42
CA HIS A 192 37.90 -24.19 -4.81
C HIS A 192 38.05 -25.27 -3.74
N ALA A 193 36.99 -25.57 -3.01
CA ALA A 193 36.97 -26.68 -2.07
C ALA A 193 37.08 -28.04 -2.77
N PHE A 194 36.37 -28.26 -3.89
CA PHE A 194 36.54 -29.46 -4.72
C PHE A 194 37.96 -29.55 -5.30
N GLN A 195 38.53 -28.42 -5.76
CA GLN A 195 39.91 -28.36 -6.23
C GLN A 195 40.92 -28.70 -5.12
N PHE A 196 40.72 -28.17 -3.91
CA PHE A 196 41.52 -28.52 -2.73
C PHE A 196 41.47 -30.02 -2.42
N ILE A 197 40.29 -30.65 -2.43
CA ILE A 197 40.16 -32.11 -2.21
C ILE A 197 40.93 -32.92 -3.27
N ILE A 198 41.05 -32.41 -4.50
CA ILE A 198 41.85 -33.05 -5.56
C ILE A 198 43.35 -32.86 -5.28
N ASP A 199 43.78 -31.62 -5.04
CA ASP A 199 45.19 -31.24 -4.94
C ASP A 199 45.85 -31.74 -3.64
N ASN A 200 45.10 -31.75 -2.53
CA ASN A 200 45.48 -32.40 -1.26
C ASN A 200 45.52 -33.94 -1.38
N GLY A 201 44.97 -34.49 -2.46
CA GLY A 201 44.84 -35.93 -2.66
C GLY A 201 43.74 -36.57 -1.80
N GLY A 202 42.83 -35.79 -1.22
CA GLY A 202 41.60 -36.23 -0.59
C GLY A 202 41.15 -35.35 0.58
N ILE A 203 40.20 -35.86 1.36
CA ILE A 203 39.65 -35.25 2.57
C ILE A 203 39.40 -36.30 3.66
N ASN A 204 39.62 -35.96 4.93
CA ASN A 204 39.51 -36.85 6.09
C ASN A 204 38.05 -36.93 6.61
N THR A 205 37.84 -37.83 7.57
CA THR A 205 36.57 -38.02 8.28
C THR A 205 36.33 -36.95 9.34
N GLU A 206 35.04 -36.66 9.57
CA GLU A 206 34.57 -35.83 10.69
C GLU A 206 35.13 -36.28 12.04
N ILE A 207 35.25 -37.59 12.28
CA ILE A 207 35.73 -38.14 13.55
C ILE A 207 37.22 -37.81 13.77
N ASN A 208 38.03 -37.86 12.71
CA ASN A 208 39.45 -37.57 12.79
C ASN A 208 39.74 -36.07 12.83
N TYR A 209 38.93 -35.26 12.14
CA TYR A 209 39.05 -33.80 12.10
C TYR A 209 37.69 -33.14 12.43
N PRO A 210 37.29 -33.09 13.73
CA PRO A 210 35.95 -32.64 14.10
C PRO A 210 35.69 -31.15 13.87
N TYR A 211 34.44 -30.83 13.56
CA TYR A 211 33.92 -29.48 13.44
C TYR A 211 33.95 -28.69 14.76
N LYS A 212 34.31 -27.42 14.66
CA LYS A 212 34.49 -26.48 15.79
C LYS A 212 33.74 -25.15 15.62
N ALA A 213 33.15 -24.90 14.45
CA ALA A 213 32.47 -23.65 14.10
C ALA A 213 33.34 -22.36 14.24
N VAL A 214 34.65 -22.48 14.11
CA VAL A 214 35.62 -21.38 14.12
C VAL A 214 36.80 -21.70 13.20
N ASP A 215 37.54 -20.68 12.75
CA ASP A 215 38.80 -20.87 12.04
C ASP A 215 39.86 -21.52 12.94
N GLY A 216 40.55 -22.54 12.43
CA GLY A 216 41.70 -23.19 13.07
C GLY A 216 42.96 -23.12 12.20
N SER A 217 44.07 -23.61 12.73
CA SER A 217 45.28 -23.84 11.93
C SER A 217 45.25 -25.25 11.32
N CYS A 218 45.49 -25.34 10.00
CA CYS A 218 45.58 -26.62 9.30
C CYS A 218 46.50 -27.61 10.03
N ASN A 219 45.96 -28.80 10.32
CA ASN A 219 46.72 -29.88 10.95
C ASN A 219 47.22 -30.86 9.88
N SER A 220 48.41 -30.61 9.34
CA SER A 220 48.97 -31.42 8.24
C SER A 220 49.14 -32.91 8.54
N ASN A 221 49.27 -33.30 9.82
CA ASN A 221 49.30 -34.71 10.23
C ASN A 221 47.94 -35.40 10.13
N LYS A 222 46.84 -34.62 10.13
CA LYS A 222 45.46 -35.12 9.92
C LYS A 222 45.03 -35.00 8.46
N GLU A 223 45.32 -33.87 7.82
CA GLU A 223 45.13 -33.61 6.39
C GLU A 223 45.70 -34.74 5.51
N SER A 224 46.95 -35.12 5.77
CA SER A 224 47.66 -36.21 5.04
C SER A 224 47.05 -37.61 5.22
N ASN A 225 46.03 -37.78 6.07
CA ASN A 225 45.31 -39.04 6.28
C ASN A 225 43.90 -38.99 5.67
N SER A 226 43.84 -38.78 4.35
CA SER A 226 42.58 -38.64 3.61
C SER A 226 41.75 -39.92 3.56
N ALA A 227 40.44 -39.80 3.82
CA ALA A 227 39.48 -40.91 3.83
C ALA A 227 38.74 -41.10 2.50
N VAL A 228 38.48 -40.01 1.77
CA VAL A 228 37.79 -40.00 0.47
C VAL A 228 38.57 -39.12 -0.51
N LYS A 229 38.54 -39.51 -1.79
CA LYS A 229 39.18 -38.78 -2.90
C LYS A 229 38.18 -38.55 -4.02
N ILE A 230 38.27 -37.42 -4.70
CA ILE A 230 37.57 -37.14 -5.97
C ILE A 230 38.61 -36.87 -7.06
N THR A 231 38.23 -37.06 -8.32
CA THR A 231 39.15 -36.96 -9.47
C THR A 231 38.87 -35.75 -10.37
N GLY A 232 38.00 -34.85 -9.94
CA GLY A 232 37.49 -33.73 -10.73
C GLY A 232 36.10 -33.28 -10.29
N PHE A 233 35.76 -32.05 -10.62
CA PHE A 233 34.41 -31.48 -10.55
C PHE A 233 34.04 -30.88 -11.92
N GLU A 234 32.77 -30.53 -12.10
CA GLU A 234 32.24 -29.99 -13.36
C GLU A 234 31.04 -29.09 -13.06
N ASP A 235 31.05 -27.87 -13.60
CA ASP A 235 29.94 -26.92 -13.44
C ASP A 235 28.72 -27.40 -14.22
N VAL A 236 27.57 -27.48 -13.54
CA VAL A 236 26.28 -27.68 -14.23
C VAL A 236 25.96 -26.40 -15.02
N PRO A 237 25.52 -26.50 -16.29
CA PRO A 237 25.11 -25.35 -17.09
C PRO A 237 24.17 -24.40 -16.34
N SER A 238 24.65 -23.18 -16.09
CA SER A 238 23.94 -22.18 -15.30
C SER A 238 22.59 -21.83 -15.93
N ASN A 239 21.59 -21.57 -15.09
CA ASN A 239 20.21 -21.25 -15.49
C ASN A 239 19.50 -22.37 -16.30
N SER A 240 20.01 -23.60 -16.31
CA SER A 240 19.35 -24.77 -16.91
C SER A 240 18.84 -25.73 -15.83
N GLU A 241 17.58 -25.56 -15.44
CA GLU A 241 16.91 -26.45 -14.48
C GLU A 241 16.85 -27.90 -14.99
N ALA A 242 16.76 -28.09 -16.31
CA ALA A 242 16.86 -29.39 -16.97
C ALA A 242 18.25 -30.03 -16.82
N SER A 243 19.34 -29.25 -16.94
CA SER A 243 20.71 -29.76 -16.72
C SER A 243 20.96 -30.09 -15.25
N LEU A 244 20.42 -29.28 -14.32
CA LEU A 244 20.42 -29.60 -12.88
C LEU A 244 19.63 -30.88 -12.59
N LEU A 245 18.48 -31.10 -13.22
CA LEU A 245 17.69 -32.33 -13.06
C LEU A 245 18.47 -33.56 -13.54
N LYS A 246 19.15 -33.46 -14.67
CA LYS A 246 20.07 -34.51 -15.16
C LYS A 246 21.18 -34.79 -14.14
N ALA A 247 21.85 -33.76 -13.61
CA ALA A 247 22.91 -33.91 -12.62
C ALA A 247 22.40 -34.55 -11.30
N VAL A 248 21.33 -34.01 -10.71
CA VAL A 248 20.73 -34.50 -9.45
C VAL A 248 20.18 -35.91 -9.60
N SER A 249 19.76 -36.32 -10.81
CA SER A 249 19.36 -37.71 -11.10
C SER A 249 20.49 -38.73 -11.00
N ILE A 250 21.76 -38.29 -11.07
CA ILE A 250 22.96 -39.14 -11.04
C ILE A 250 23.66 -39.10 -9.69
N GLN A 251 23.67 -37.96 -9.00
CA GLN A 251 24.32 -37.76 -7.69
C GLN A 251 23.81 -36.51 -6.97
N PRO A 252 24.01 -36.36 -5.65
CA PRO A 252 23.84 -35.07 -4.97
C PRO A 252 24.72 -33.98 -5.58
N VAL A 253 24.18 -32.75 -5.66
CA VAL A 253 24.82 -31.60 -6.32
C VAL A 253 24.91 -30.43 -5.36
N SER A 254 26.08 -29.80 -5.27
CA SER A 254 26.25 -28.52 -4.57
C SER A 254 25.57 -27.40 -5.36
N VAL A 255 24.72 -26.62 -4.70
CA VAL A 255 23.96 -25.51 -5.30
C VAL A 255 23.98 -24.29 -4.38
N VAL A 256 23.64 -23.12 -4.90
CA VAL A 256 23.53 -21.88 -4.14
C VAL A 256 22.13 -21.33 -4.29
N LEU A 257 21.60 -20.74 -3.23
CA LEU A 257 20.31 -20.06 -3.18
C LEU A 257 20.44 -18.72 -2.46
N HIS A 258 19.38 -17.93 -2.50
CA HIS A 258 19.19 -16.78 -1.62
C HIS A 258 18.43 -17.22 -0.36
N GLY A 259 19.07 -17.12 0.81
CA GLY A 259 18.50 -17.48 2.10
C GLY A 259 17.98 -16.28 2.91
N GLY A 260 18.15 -15.05 2.42
CA GLY A 260 17.98 -13.81 3.18
C GLY A 260 16.55 -13.35 3.46
N ASP A 261 15.53 -14.17 3.16
CA ASP A 261 14.12 -13.83 3.39
C ASP A 261 13.62 -14.28 4.78
N PRO A 262 12.82 -13.46 5.48
CA PRO A 262 12.23 -13.81 6.78
C PRO A 262 11.40 -15.11 6.80
N ASN A 263 10.79 -15.51 5.68
CA ASN A 263 10.08 -16.78 5.58
C ASN A 263 11.04 -17.96 5.41
N PHE A 264 12.25 -17.74 4.88
CA PHE A 264 13.32 -18.73 4.87
C PHE A 264 13.92 -18.88 6.28
N GLN A 265 14.17 -17.77 6.99
CA GLN A 265 14.58 -17.78 8.41
C GLN A 265 13.66 -18.66 9.27
N HIS A 266 12.33 -18.57 9.07
CA HIS A 266 11.33 -19.29 9.85
C HIS A 266 10.65 -20.48 9.15
N TYR A 267 11.20 -20.97 8.03
CA TYR A 267 10.63 -22.13 7.34
C TYR A 267 10.57 -23.38 8.24
N ALA A 268 9.44 -24.09 8.21
CA ALA A 268 9.21 -25.30 9.01
C ALA A 268 8.64 -26.50 8.22
N GLY A 269 8.07 -26.29 7.03
CA GLY A 269 7.61 -27.39 6.18
C GLY A 269 6.67 -26.97 5.05
N GLY A 270 6.36 -27.92 4.17
CA GLY A 270 5.62 -27.70 2.92
C GLY A 270 6.55 -27.44 1.72
N ILE A 271 6.03 -26.91 0.62
CA ILE A 271 6.84 -26.49 -0.54
C ILE A 271 7.06 -24.98 -0.45
N PHE A 272 8.32 -24.59 -0.30
CA PHE A 272 8.72 -23.18 -0.27
C PHE A 272 8.52 -22.56 -1.65
N THR A 273 7.50 -21.71 -1.75
CA THR A 273 7.14 -20.87 -2.90
C THR A 273 7.37 -19.38 -2.57
N GLY A 274 8.32 -19.10 -1.67
CA GLY A 274 8.70 -17.75 -1.27
C GLY A 274 9.54 -17.04 -2.34
N PRO A 275 10.06 -15.83 -2.03
CA PRO A 275 11.05 -15.14 -2.84
C PRO A 275 12.14 -16.03 -3.40
N CYS A 276 12.50 -15.73 -4.63
CA CYS A 276 13.72 -16.22 -5.27
C CYS A 276 14.49 -14.99 -5.77
N ASP A 277 15.45 -14.50 -4.99
CA ASP A 277 16.38 -13.47 -5.45
C ASP A 277 17.56 -14.11 -6.21
N THR A 278 18.24 -13.31 -7.02
CA THR A 278 19.51 -13.64 -7.70
C THR A 278 20.75 -13.20 -6.91
N GLU A 279 20.57 -12.50 -5.79
CA GLU A 279 21.61 -12.26 -4.77
C GLU A 279 21.87 -13.55 -3.95
N LEU A 280 22.53 -14.50 -4.59
CA LEU A 280 22.93 -15.79 -4.01
C LEU A 280 23.93 -15.60 -2.85
N ASP A 281 23.58 -16.08 -1.66
CA ASP A 281 24.30 -15.87 -0.40
C ASP A 281 24.56 -17.16 0.40
N HIS A 282 23.85 -18.26 0.12
CA HIS A 282 23.94 -19.48 0.91
C HIS A 282 24.04 -20.75 0.07
N ALA A 283 25.05 -21.57 0.37
CA ALA A 283 25.32 -22.83 -0.33
C ALA A 283 24.68 -24.02 0.40
N VAL A 284 23.95 -24.86 -0.35
CA VAL A 284 23.25 -26.06 0.14
C VAL A 284 23.45 -27.22 -0.82
N THR A 285 22.97 -28.43 -0.51
CA THR A 285 23.10 -29.58 -1.41
C THR A 285 21.75 -30.05 -1.92
N ALA A 286 21.55 -30.08 -3.24
CA ALA A 286 20.41 -30.73 -3.86
C ALA A 286 20.57 -32.26 -3.77
N ILE A 287 19.71 -32.89 -2.97
CA ILE A 287 19.73 -34.33 -2.66
C ILE A 287 18.53 -35.09 -3.24
N GLY A 288 17.73 -34.44 -4.08
CA GLY A 288 16.56 -35.05 -4.69
C GLY A 288 15.62 -34.05 -5.33
N TYR A 289 14.51 -34.56 -5.84
CA TYR A 289 13.41 -33.80 -6.42
C TYR A 289 12.13 -34.65 -6.38
N GLY A 290 10.98 -34.02 -6.55
CA GLY A 290 9.71 -34.73 -6.61
C GLY A 290 8.55 -33.95 -7.18
N ILE A 291 7.37 -34.55 -7.07
CA ILE A 291 6.08 -33.98 -7.43
C ILE A 291 5.11 -34.25 -6.27
N ASN A 292 4.45 -33.21 -5.78
CA ASN A 292 3.45 -33.30 -4.73
C ASN A 292 2.07 -33.69 -5.28
N LYS A 293 1.11 -33.97 -4.39
CA LYS A 293 -0.22 -34.50 -4.75
C LYS A 293 -1.07 -33.55 -5.62
N ASP A 294 -0.81 -32.26 -5.51
CA ASP A 294 -1.39 -31.16 -6.30
C ASP A 294 -0.74 -31.00 -7.69
N GLY A 295 0.37 -31.72 -7.95
CA GLY A 295 1.17 -31.57 -9.16
C GLY A 295 2.36 -30.60 -9.00
N THR A 296 2.49 -29.89 -7.87
CA THR A 296 3.59 -28.95 -7.64
C THR A 296 4.91 -29.71 -7.53
N LYS A 297 5.85 -29.37 -8.40
CA LYS A 297 7.17 -29.98 -8.45
C LYS A 297 8.12 -29.28 -7.48
N TYR A 298 9.08 -30.02 -6.92
CA TYR A 298 10.05 -29.47 -5.98
C TYR A 298 11.45 -30.08 -6.11
N TRP A 299 12.45 -29.32 -5.69
CA TRP A 299 13.79 -29.75 -5.29
C TRP A 299 13.80 -30.13 -3.82
N LEU A 300 14.52 -31.19 -3.44
CA LEU A 300 14.78 -31.53 -2.05
C LEU A 300 16.22 -31.15 -1.71
N LEU A 301 16.39 -30.19 -0.79
CA LEU A 301 17.68 -29.62 -0.43
C LEU A 301 18.05 -29.96 1.02
N LYS A 302 19.33 -30.30 1.25
CA LYS A 302 19.95 -30.49 2.57
C LYS A 302 20.60 -29.16 3.00
N ASN A 303 20.19 -28.64 4.16
CA ASN A 303 20.76 -27.43 4.78
C ASN A 303 21.74 -27.79 5.91
N SER A 304 22.44 -26.78 6.45
CA SER A 304 23.52 -26.87 7.44
C SER A 304 23.21 -26.14 8.75
N TRP A 305 21.94 -26.08 9.17
CA TRP A 305 21.47 -25.34 10.37
C TRP A 305 20.81 -26.25 11.42
N GLY A 306 21.28 -27.49 11.55
CA GLY A 306 20.72 -28.45 12.51
C GLY A 306 19.29 -28.91 12.17
N THR A 307 18.78 -29.85 12.95
CA THR A 307 17.47 -30.49 12.70
C THR A 307 16.26 -29.66 13.18
N SER A 308 16.48 -28.52 13.84
CA SER A 308 15.43 -27.66 14.38
C SER A 308 14.95 -26.57 13.41
N TRP A 309 15.60 -26.42 12.26
CA TRP A 309 15.16 -25.56 11.16
C TRP A 309 14.53 -26.41 10.04
N GLY A 310 13.49 -25.90 9.38
CA GLY A 310 12.84 -26.58 8.25
C GLY A 310 12.20 -27.93 8.58
N ASP A 311 12.00 -28.76 7.56
CA ASP A 311 11.54 -30.14 7.70
C ASP A 311 12.73 -31.00 8.14
N HIS A 312 13.05 -30.95 9.43
CA HIS A 312 14.15 -31.69 10.08
C HIS A 312 15.53 -31.39 9.45
N GLY A 313 15.82 -30.12 9.14
CA GLY A 313 17.03 -29.65 8.46
C GLY A 313 16.98 -29.66 6.93
N TYR A 314 15.86 -30.09 6.34
CA TYR A 314 15.64 -30.12 4.90
C TYR A 314 14.62 -29.06 4.47
N ILE A 315 14.68 -28.65 3.20
CA ILE A 315 13.68 -27.79 2.56
C ILE A 315 13.26 -28.40 1.22
N LYS A 316 11.96 -28.29 0.92
CA LYS A 316 11.42 -28.53 -0.42
C LYS A 316 11.22 -27.18 -1.10
N MET A 317 12.01 -26.88 -2.12
CA MET A 317 11.92 -25.62 -2.87
C MET A 317 11.21 -25.88 -4.20
N GLN A 318 10.34 -24.99 -4.67
CA GLN A 318 9.58 -25.23 -5.91
C GLN A 318 10.49 -25.41 -7.15
N ARG A 319 10.05 -26.23 -8.11
CA ARG A 319 10.79 -26.65 -9.32
C ARG A 319 9.92 -26.50 -10.57
N ASP A 320 10.54 -26.37 -11.74
CA ASP A 320 9.93 -26.12 -13.06
C ASP A 320 9.08 -24.84 -13.03
N ILE A 321 9.71 -23.77 -12.56
CA ILE A 321 9.11 -22.45 -12.45
C ILE A 321 9.26 -21.74 -13.82
N ASP A 322 8.19 -21.74 -14.63
CA ASP A 322 8.15 -21.01 -15.91
C ASP A 322 8.67 -19.57 -15.77
N ALA A 323 9.26 -18.97 -16.81
CA ALA A 323 9.71 -17.57 -16.76
C ALA A 323 8.60 -16.56 -16.35
N LEU A 324 7.34 -16.91 -16.62
CA LEU A 324 6.13 -16.22 -16.16
C LEU A 324 5.86 -16.39 -14.66
N SER A 325 6.08 -17.59 -14.15
CA SER A 325 6.01 -17.93 -12.74
C SER A 325 7.21 -17.37 -11.98
N LEU A 326 8.42 -17.33 -12.55
CA LEU A 326 9.60 -16.68 -12.00
C LEU A 326 9.39 -15.17 -11.89
N LEU A 327 8.76 -14.54 -12.89
CA LEU A 327 8.26 -13.17 -12.76
C LEU A 327 7.24 -13.05 -11.62
N ALA A 328 6.31 -14.01 -11.48
CA ALA A 328 5.38 -14.03 -10.34
C ALA A 328 6.08 -14.27 -8.99
N PHE A 329 7.16 -15.05 -8.89
CA PHE A 329 7.90 -15.32 -7.65
C PHE A 329 8.93 -14.25 -7.30
N LEU A 330 9.46 -13.52 -8.29
CA LEU A 330 10.15 -12.24 -8.07
C LEU A 330 9.14 -11.18 -7.56
N LEU A 331 7.95 -11.09 -8.16
CA LEU A 331 6.85 -10.20 -7.74
C LEU A 331 6.23 -10.57 -6.39
N PHE A 332 6.24 -11.84 -5.99
CA PHE A 332 5.86 -12.28 -4.63
C PHE A 332 7.04 -12.26 -3.66
N GLY A 333 8.27 -12.22 -4.18
CA GLY A 333 9.51 -12.26 -3.42
C GLY A 333 9.90 -10.93 -2.80
N ALA A 334 9.93 -9.88 -3.63
CA ALA A 334 9.99 -8.51 -3.15
C ALA A 334 8.85 -8.19 -2.14
N LEU A 335 7.76 -8.94 -2.20
CA LEU A 335 6.59 -8.80 -1.33
C LEU A 335 6.63 -9.55 -0.01
N ALA A 336 7.64 -10.39 0.21
CA ALA A 336 7.83 -11.15 1.44
C ALA A 336 8.90 -10.47 2.32
N ALA A 337 10.03 -10.09 1.73
CA ALA A 337 11.04 -9.27 2.40
C ALA A 337 10.48 -7.93 2.91
N ALA A 338 9.53 -7.33 2.17
CA ALA A 338 8.82 -6.11 2.58
C ALA A 338 7.87 -6.27 3.78
N THR A 339 7.63 -7.49 4.31
CA THR A 339 6.70 -7.72 5.42
C THR A 339 7.32 -7.80 6.81
N SER A 340 8.66 -7.70 6.94
CA SER A 340 9.34 -7.75 8.25
C SER A 340 9.95 -6.43 8.74
N ALA A 341 9.90 -5.37 7.93
CA ALA A 341 10.46 -4.05 8.28
C ALA A 341 9.37 -3.00 8.59
N SER A 342 8.49 -3.26 9.57
CA SER A 342 7.54 -2.26 10.07
C SER A 342 7.08 -2.49 11.52
N ARG A 343 8.02 -2.44 12.46
CA ARG A 343 7.79 -1.85 13.79
C ARG A 343 9.00 -1.02 14.21
N ILE A 344 8.82 0.30 14.28
CA ILE A 344 9.81 1.20 14.85
C ILE A 344 9.78 1.05 16.37
N LEU A 345 10.80 0.40 16.92
CA LEU A 345 11.30 0.67 18.27
C LEU A 345 12.64 1.44 18.15
N PRO A 346 13.01 2.27 19.14
CA PRO A 346 13.94 3.38 18.91
C PRO A 346 15.41 2.94 18.73
N GLY A 347 15.81 2.77 17.47
CA GLY A 347 17.22 2.58 17.05
C GLY A 347 17.54 2.95 15.60
N GLY A 348 16.57 3.45 14.83
CA GLY A 348 16.60 3.51 13.35
C GLY A 348 17.48 4.57 12.68
N THR A 349 18.45 5.19 13.37
CA THR A 349 19.32 6.21 12.74
C THR A 349 20.54 5.64 12.02
N SER A 350 21.04 4.45 12.37
CA SER A 350 22.27 3.90 11.77
C SER A 350 22.06 3.18 10.43
N SER A 351 20.94 2.46 10.25
CA SER A 351 20.67 1.67 9.04
C SER A 351 20.35 2.52 7.81
N MET A 352 19.51 3.55 7.98
CA MET A 352 19.18 4.47 6.89
C MET A 352 20.37 5.32 6.46
N VAL A 353 21.24 5.74 7.39
CA VAL A 353 22.49 6.44 7.05
C VAL A 353 23.34 5.58 6.12
N LYS A 354 23.53 4.28 6.40
CA LYS A 354 24.28 3.38 5.50
C LYS A 354 23.66 3.30 4.11
N ARG A 355 22.33 3.15 4.00
CA ARG A 355 21.60 3.14 2.71
C ARG A 355 21.77 4.45 1.93
N HIS A 356 21.86 5.59 2.62
CA HIS A 356 22.13 6.91 2.01
C HIS A 356 23.57 7.03 1.53
N GLU A 357 24.56 6.59 2.31
CA GLU A 357 25.98 6.57 1.89
C GLU A 357 26.18 5.68 0.65
N GLU A 358 25.57 4.49 0.62
CA GLU A 358 25.58 3.57 -0.53
C GLU A 358 24.92 4.19 -1.77
N TRP A 359 23.75 4.82 -1.60
CA TRP A 359 23.05 5.52 -2.67
C TRP A 359 23.84 6.74 -3.19
N MET A 360 24.49 7.51 -2.30
CA MET A 360 25.35 8.62 -2.71
C MET A 360 26.55 8.14 -3.52
N ALA A 361 27.17 7.03 -3.11
CA ALA A 361 28.26 6.41 -3.87
C ALA A 361 27.79 5.89 -5.24
N GLN A 362 26.60 5.28 -5.31
CA GLN A 362 25.99 4.79 -6.56
C GLN A 362 25.73 5.92 -7.58
N TYR A 363 25.25 7.08 -7.11
CA TYR A 363 24.84 8.20 -7.97
C TYR A 363 25.83 9.39 -7.98
N GLY A 364 27.05 9.21 -7.45
CA GLY A 364 28.09 10.24 -7.45
C GLY A 364 27.74 11.52 -6.68
N LYS A 365 26.89 11.43 -5.66
CA LYS A 365 26.31 12.58 -4.96
C LYS A 365 27.29 13.18 -3.94
N GLY A 366 27.43 14.50 -3.99
CA GLY A 366 28.18 15.30 -3.02
C GLY A 366 27.43 16.57 -2.65
N TYR A 367 27.61 17.05 -1.42
CA TYR A 367 26.94 18.22 -0.88
C TYR A 367 27.94 19.25 -0.35
N ARG A 368 27.58 20.53 -0.33
CA ARG A 368 28.49 21.64 0.00
C ARG A 368 28.94 21.63 1.45
N ASN A 369 28.12 21.11 2.36
CA ASN A 369 28.41 21.02 3.79
C ASN A 369 27.56 19.94 4.48
N ALA A 370 27.86 19.68 5.76
CA ALA A 370 27.17 18.68 6.58
C ALA A 370 25.68 18.99 6.85
N ALA A 371 25.27 20.26 6.85
CA ALA A 371 23.87 20.63 7.06
C ALA A 371 23.02 20.32 5.82
N GLU A 372 23.52 20.61 4.62
CA GLU A 372 22.91 20.19 3.36
C GLU A 372 22.86 18.65 3.27
N LYS A 373 23.93 17.95 3.66
CA LYS A 373 23.95 16.47 3.71
C LYS A 373 22.88 15.91 4.66
N ALA A 374 22.68 16.52 5.83
CA ALA A 374 21.65 16.11 6.79
C ALA A 374 20.23 16.39 6.28
N GLN A 375 19.98 17.54 5.65
CA GLN A 375 18.70 17.84 5.02
C GLN A 375 18.38 16.83 3.90
N ARG A 376 19.34 16.58 3.00
CA ARG A 376 19.23 15.63 1.89
C ARG A 376 19.04 14.20 2.39
N PHE A 377 19.60 13.84 3.54
CA PHE A 377 19.39 12.55 4.20
C PHE A 377 17.93 12.36 4.67
N GLU A 378 17.32 13.37 5.31
CA GLU A 378 15.91 13.25 5.74
C GLU A 378 14.94 13.23 4.54
N ILE A 379 15.23 13.96 3.45
CA ILE A 379 14.47 13.87 2.20
C ILE A 379 14.62 12.47 1.58
N PHE A 380 15.86 11.97 1.47
CA PHE A 380 16.14 10.61 0.99
C PHE A 380 15.38 9.55 1.78
N LYS A 381 15.38 9.67 3.11
CA LYS A 381 14.63 8.78 4.01
C LYS A 381 13.12 8.85 3.77
N SER A 382 12.56 10.05 3.61
CA SER A 382 11.12 10.24 3.30
C SER A 382 10.73 9.65 1.95
N ASN A 383 11.58 9.78 0.93
CA ASN A 383 11.32 9.22 -0.40
C ASN A 383 11.50 7.71 -0.43
N MET A 384 12.48 7.17 0.30
CA MET A 384 12.61 5.72 0.51
C MET A 384 11.37 5.14 1.24
N GLU A 385 10.86 5.80 2.29
CA GLU A 385 9.60 5.43 2.96
C GLU A 385 8.43 5.42 1.96
N HIS A 386 8.30 6.45 1.11
CA HIS A 386 7.28 6.50 0.06
C HIS A 386 7.39 5.35 -0.96
N ILE A 387 8.61 5.06 -1.46
CA ILE A 387 8.89 3.96 -2.39
C ILE A 387 8.52 2.60 -1.76
N GLU A 388 8.94 2.36 -0.53
CA GLU A 388 8.68 1.12 0.22
C GLU A 388 7.16 0.95 0.48
N ILE A 389 6.46 2.00 0.93
CA ILE A 389 5.00 2.00 1.15
C ILE A 389 4.23 1.76 -0.16
N PHE A 390 4.66 2.37 -1.28
CA PHE A 390 3.99 2.19 -2.56
C PHE A 390 4.12 0.74 -3.06
N ASN A 391 5.34 0.21 -3.04
CA ASN A 391 5.66 -1.12 -3.57
C ASN A 391 5.00 -2.26 -2.77
N ALA A 392 4.79 -2.08 -1.47
CA ALA A 392 4.08 -3.04 -0.62
C ALA A 392 2.62 -3.32 -1.06
N ARG A 393 2.02 -2.45 -1.90
CA ARG A 393 0.58 -2.47 -2.22
C ARG A 393 0.19 -3.30 -3.47
N LYS A 394 1.11 -4.03 -4.12
CA LYS A 394 0.86 -4.86 -5.35
C LYS A 394 0.11 -4.11 -6.47
N ARG A 395 0.71 -3.05 -7.01
CA ARG A 395 0.18 -2.26 -8.13
C ARG A 395 0.73 -2.74 -9.49
N GLU A 396 0.15 -2.25 -10.59
CA GLU A 396 0.56 -2.58 -11.98
C GLU A 396 1.94 -2.00 -12.36
N TYR A 397 2.48 -1.10 -11.53
CA TYR A 397 3.82 -0.55 -11.60
C TYR A 397 4.47 -0.49 -10.23
N TRP A 398 5.79 -0.26 -10.21
CA TRP A 398 6.60 -0.11 -9.00
C TRP A 398 7.53 1.10 -9.07
N LEU A 399 7.90 1.60 -7.90
CA LEU A 399 8.84 2.68 -7.69
C LEU A 399 10.23 2.15 -7.33
N GLY A 400 11.26 2.98 -7.46
CA GLY A 400 12.63 2.62 -7.11
C GLY A 400 13.50 3.84 -6.83
N ARG A 401 14.57 3.62 -6.05
CA ARG A 401 15.57 4.65 -5.76
C ARG A 401 16.37 4.98 -7.04
N ASN A 402 16.30 6.23 -7.45
CA ASN A 402 17.00 6.78 -8.62
C ASN A 402 17.84 8.01 -8.21
N GLN A 403 18.41 8.72 -9.17
CA GLN A 403 19.24 9.91 -8.92
C GLN A 403 18.48 11.11 -8.30
N PHE A 404 17.15 11.07 -8.22
CA PHE A 404 16.30 12.13 -7.66
C PHE A 404 15.82 11.82 -6.23
N THR A 405 16.28 10.72 -5.61
CA THR A 405 15.76 10.27 -4.31
C THR A 405 16.05 11.24 -3.16
N ASP A 406 17.03 12.15 -3.27
CA ASP A 406 17.34 13.21 -2.30
C ASP A 406 16.60 14.54 -2.52
N LEU A 407 15.68 14.62 -3.50
CA LEU A 407 14.91 15.83 -3.83
C LEU A 407 13.46 15.69 -3.35
N THR A 408 12.89 16.78 -2.82
CA THR A 408 11.43 16.80 -2.64
C THR A 408 10.73 16.85 -3.99
N ASN A 409 9.44 16.51 -4.04
CA ASN A 409 8.67 16.56 -5.28
C ASN A 409 8.61 17.99 -5.85
N GLU A 410 8.60 19.00 -4.99
CA GLU A 410 8.58 20.42 -5.38
C GLU A 410 9.94 20.85 -5.97
N GLU A 411 11.06 20.40 -5.40
CA GLU A 411 12.40 20.61 -5.98
C GLU A 411 12.56 19.87 -7.31
N PHE A 412 12.06 18.64 -7.39
CA PHE A 412 12.07 17.85 -8.61
C PHE A 412 11.26 18.53 -9.73
N ASN A 413 10.03 18.96 -9.44
CA ASN A 413 9.16 19.64 -10.40
C ASN A 413 9.78 20.96 -10.88
N ALA A 414 10.32 21.76 -9.95
CA ALA A 414 10.94 23.05 -10.30
C ALA A 414 12.19 22.89 -11.19
N ILE A 415 13.01 21.84 -10.98
CA ILE A 415 14.27 21.65 -11.70
C ILE A 415 14.10 20.88 -13.02
N TYR A 416 13.26 19.83 -13.05
CA TYR A 416 13.20 18.90 -14.19
C TYR A 416 11.95 19.05 -15.07
N LEU A 417 10.88 19.68 -14.57
CA LEU A 417 9.59 19.85 -15.28
C LEU A 417 9.29 21.32 -15.66
N SER A 418 10.23 22.24 -15.45
CA SER A 418 10.11 23.64 -15.89
C SER A 418 10.47 23.86 -17.37
N GLY A 419 10.83 22.78 -18.09
CA GLY A 419 11.34 22.83 -19.47
C GLY A 419 10.30 22.96 -20.59
N TYR A 420 9.02 22.69 -20.33
CA TYR A 420 7.98 22.84 -21.35
C TYR A 420 7.24 24.18 -21.19
N LYS A 421 7.18 24.98 -22.28
CA LYS A 421 6.52 26.30 -22.28
C LYS A 421 5.21 26.28 -23.05
N ARG A 422 4.10 25.89 -22.41
CA ARG A 422 2.75 25.86 -23.01
C ARG A 422 2.41 27.14 -23.80
N SER A 423 2.07 26.98 -25.09
CA SER A 423 1.66 28.11 -25.95
C SER A 423 0.36 28.76 -25.45
N THR A 424 0.32 30.09 -25.47
CA THR A 424 -0.86 30.90 -25.12
C THR A 424 -1.79 31.16 -26.30
N SER A 425 -1.42 30.76 -27.51
CA SER A 425 -2.18 31.04 -28.74
C SER A 425 -3.05 29.85 -29.19
N SER A 426 -4.34 30.07 -29.34
CA SER A 426 -5.29 29.08 -29.88
C SER A 426 -5.17 29.00 -31.41
N ARG A 427 -4.26 28.15 -31.92
CA ARG A 427 -4.33 27.72 -33.32
C ARG A 427 -5.57 26.84 -33.51
N ALA A 428 -6.26 27.00 -34.64
CA ALA A 428 -7.42 26.16 -34.93
C ALA A 428 -6.99 24.72 -35.21
N THR A 429 -7.81 23.74 -34.80
CA THR A 429 -7.56 22.33 -35.11
C THR A 429 -7.33 22.12 -36.61
N PRO A 430 -6.27 21.39 -37.02
CA PRO A 430 -5.97 21.19 -38.43
C PRO A 430 -7.14 20.48 -39.12
N ARG A 431 -7.73 21.13 -40.12
CA ARG A 431 -8.94 20.63 -40.82
C ARG A 431 -8.73 19.30 -41.55
N ASN A 432 -7.48 18.92 -41.83
CA ASN A 432 -7.10 17.68 -42.53
C ASN A 432 -5.88 17.07 -41.83
N PHE A 433 -6.06 16.00 -41.05
CA PHE A 433 -4.96 15.22 -40.50
C PHE A 433 -4.43 14.24 -41.55
N ARG A 434 -3.14 14.32 -41.88
CA ARG A 434 -2.50 13.55 -42.95
C ARG A 434 -2.62 12.04 -42.78
N TYR A 435 -2.64 11.55 -41.55
CA TYR A 435 -2.70 10.12 -41.25
C TYR A 435 -4.10 9.60 -40.94
N GLU A 436 -5.17 10.38 -41.19
CA GLU A 436 -6.54 10.00 -40.83
C GLU A 436 -6.98 8.65 -41.47
N ASN A 437 -6.53 8.37 -42.69
CA ASN A 437 -6.86 7.12 -43.40
C ASN A 437 -5.87 5.97 -43.15
N VAL A 438 -4.95 6.09 -42.18
CA VAL A 438 -4.01 4.99 -41.82
C VAL A 438 -4.73 3.92 -41.00
N SER A 439 -4.68 2.68 -41.48
CA SER A 439 -5.14 1.49 -40.74
C SER A 439 -4.01 0.92 -39.87
N VAL A 440 -4.19 0.89 -38.55
CA VAL A 440 -3.24 0.29 -37.61
C VAL A 440 -3.55 -1.20 -37.44
N SER A 441 -2.69 -2.08 -37.98
CA SER A 441 -2.87 -3.53 -37.94
C SER A 441 -2.04 -4.25 -36.86
N ALA A 442 -0.95 -3.62 -36.38
CA ALA A 442 -0.13 -4.17 -35.32
C ALA A 442 -0.75 -3.89 -33.94
N THR A 443 -0.80 -4.90 -33.07
CA THR A 443 -1.22 -4.73 -31.66
C THR A 443 -0.09 -4.24 -30.75
N ASN A 444 1.15 -4.50 -31.17
CA ASN A 444 2.39 -4.13 -30.48
C ASN A 444 3.39 -3.54 -31.49
N LEU A 445 4.05 -2.45 -31.11
CA LEU A 445 5.09 -1.77 -31.88
C LEU A 445 6.15 -1.21 -30.93
N ASP A 446 7.42 -1.42 -31.25
CA ASP A 446 8.56 -0.83 -30.55
C ASP A 446 9.59 -0.37 -31.59
N TRP A 447 9.76 0.95 -31.73
CA TRP A 447 10.69 1.52 -32.72
C TRP A 447 12.17 1.22 -32.42
N ARG A 448 12.52 0.81 -31.18
CA ARG A 448 13.87 0.31 -30.85
C ARG A 448 14.18 -0.97 -31.62
N SER A 449 13.20 -1.88 -31.73
CA SER A 449 13.33 -3.13 -32.52
C SER A 449 13.47 -2.88 -34.03
N LYS A 450 13.13 -1.67 -34.49
CA LYS A 450 13.27 -1.21 -35.89
C LYS A 450 14.54 -0.36 -36.10
N GLY A 451 15.37 -0.19 -35.07
CA GLY A 451 16.57 0.64 -35.10
C GLY A 451 16.29 2.14 -35.24
N ALA A 452 15.07 2.61 -34.96
CA ALA A 452 14.65 4.01 -35.14
C ALA A 452 14.63 4.81 -33.83
N VAL A 453 15.42 4.39 -32.84
CA VAL A 453 15.53 5.02 -31.52
C VAL A 453 16.98 4.93 -31.06
N THR A 454 17.61 6.07 -30.79
CA THR A 454 18.95 6.17 -30.18
C THR A 454 18.93 5.77 -28.70
N PRO A 455 20.10 5.47 -28.10
CA PRO A 455 20.22 5.28 -26.65
C PRO A 455 19.60 6.42 -25.82
N ILE A 456 19.32 6.13 -24.56
CA ILE A 456 18.88 7.14 -23.60
C ILE A 456 20.03 8.12 -23.32
N LYS A 457 19.69 9.41 -23.27
CA LYS A 457 20.55 10.52 -22.86
C LYS A 457 19.99 11.15 -21.58
N ASP A 458 20.75 12.06 -20.97
CA ASP A 458 20.37 12.77 -19.74
C ASP A 458 20.44 14.29 -19.95
N GLN A 459 19.34 15.01 -19.68
CA GLN A 459 19.24 16.46 -19.75
C GLN A 459 19.91 17.16 -18.54
N GLY A 460 20.24 16.43 -17.47
CA GLY A 460 20.73 17.02 -16.23
C GLY A 460 19.73 18.03 -15.65
N GLN A 461 20.24 19.14 -15.11
CA GLN A 461 19.42 20.20 -14.50
C GLN A 461 18.92 21.26 -15.51
N CYS A 462 19.13 21.05 -16.81
CA CYS A 462 18.65 21.93 -17.86
C CYS A 462 17.21 21.56 -18.20
N GLY A 463 16.31 22.56 -18.34
CA GLY A 463 14.93 22.38 -18.79
C GLY A 463 14.80 22.06 -20.28
N ALA A 464 15.56 21.07 -20.77
CA ALA A 464 15.73 20.75 -22.19
C ALA A 464 14.78 19.66 -22.72
N CYS A 465 13.80 19.18 -21.95
CA CYS A 465 12.92 18.08 -22.35
C CYS A 465 12.25 18.32 -23.73
N TRP A 466 11.92 19.58 -24.06
CA TRP A 466 11.46 20.01 -25.39
C TRP A 466 12.46 19.67 -26.51
N ALA A 467 13.75 19.98 -26.33
CA ALA A 467 14.81 19.73 -27.29
C ALA A 467 15.07 18.22 -27.44
N PHE A 468 15.14 17.47 -26.33
CA PHE A 468 15.31 16.01 -26.34
C PHE A 468 14.15 15.29 -27.05
N SER A 469 12.92 15.71 -26.79
CA SER A 469 11.73 15.13 -27.44
C SER A 469 11.71 15.42 -28.95
N THR A 470 12.11 16.62 -29.36
CA THR A 470 12.23 17.05 -30.78
C THR A 470 13.33 16.25 -31.51
N VAL A 471 14.51 16.14 -30.89
CA VAL A 471 15.64 15.40 -31.44
C VAL A 471 15.29 13.92 -31.62
N ALA A 472 14.78 13.24 -30.59
CA ALA A 472 14.48 11.82 -30.69
C ALA A 472 13.42 11.48 -31.77
N ALA A 473 12.45 12.37 -32.02
CA ALA A 473 11.52 12.24 -33.16
C ALA A 473 12.23 12.45 -34.51
N THR A 474 13.12 13.44 -34.60
CA THR A 474 13.93 13.77 -35.79
C THR A 474 14.88 12.63 -36.17
N GLU A 475 15.56 12.03 -35.20
CA GLU A 475 16.43 10.85 -35.37
C GLU A 475 15.63 9.65 -35.91
N GLY A 476 14.46 9.40 -35.33
CA GLY A 476 13.59 8.30 -35.72
C GLY A 476 13.06 8.43 -37.15
N ILE A 477 12.57 9.62 -37.55
CA ILE A 477 12.10 9.82 -38.92
C ILE A 477 13.24 9.76 -39.94
N ASN A 478 14.46 10.18 -39.58
CA ASN A 478 15.63 10.04 -40.44
C ASN A 478 16.03 8.57 -40.67
N GLN A 479 15.97 7.73 -39.63
CA GLN A 479 16.12 6.28 -39.82
C GLN A 479 15.03 5.73 -40.76
N ILE A 480 13.78 6.13 -40.57
CA ILE A 480 12.63 5.59 -41.34
C ILE A 480 12.66 6.02 -42.81
N LYS A 481 13.07 7.26 -43.12
CA LYS A 481 13.15 7.76 -44.51
C LYS A 481 14.48 7.46 -45.20
N ASN A 482 15.60 7.57 -44.50
CA ASN A 482 16.94 7.58 -45.09
C ASN A 482 17.80 6.37 -44.67
N GLY A 483 17.29 5.47 -43.82
CA GLY A 483 17.98 4.26 -43.38
C GLY A 483 19.20 4.51 -42.47
N LYS A 484 19.29 5.70 -41.85
CA LYS A 484 20.41 6.09 -40.98
C LYS A 484 19.92 6.60 -39.63
N LEU A 485 20.20 5.86 -38.56
CA LEU A 485 20.08 6.36 -37.20
C LEU A 485 21.34 7.16 -36.87
N ILE A 486 21.18 8.47 -36.71
CA ILE A 486 22.27 9.41 -36.41
C ILE A 486 21.92 10.02 -35.05
N SER A 487 22.89 10.07 -34.13
CA SER A 487 22.71 10.79 -32.86
C SER A 487 22.84 12.29 -33.13
N LEU A 488 21.77 13.05 -32.95
CA LEU A 488 21.71 14.49 -33.20
C LEU A 488 21.91 15.30 -31.91
N SER A 489 22.21 16.58 -32.03
CA SER A 489 22.54 17.45 -30.90
C SER A 489 21.32 18.15 -30.32
N GLU A 490 21.00 17.93 -29.04
CA GLU A 490 20.06 18.78 -28.32
C GLU A 490 20.68 20.15 -27.98
N GLN A 491 22.01 20.22 -27.82
CA GLN A 491 22.70 21.46 -27.44
C GLN A 491 22.62 22.54 -28.52
N GLU A 492 22.56 22.16 -29.80
CA GLU A 492 22.37 23.12 -30.88
C GLU A 492 21.01 23.82 -30.77
N LEU A 493 19.95 23.10 -30.40
CA LEU A 493 18.65 23.72 -30.11
C LEU A 493 18.73 24.63 -28.86
N ILE A 494 19.44 24.19 -27.81
CA ILE A 494 19.62 25.00 -26.58
C ILE A 494 20.42 26.29 -26.84
N ASP A 495 21.45 26.25 -27.69
CA ASP A 495 22.36 27.38 -27.95
C ASP A 495 21.87 28.32 -29.07
N CYS A 496 21.13 27.81 -30.07
CA CYS A 496 20.80 28.54 -31.31
C CYS A 496 19.30 28.85 -31.47
N ASP A 497 18.38 28.01 -30.99
CA ASP A 497 16.93 28.29 -30.99
C ASP A 497 16.52 29.16 -29.78
N VAL A 498 17.20 30.32 -29.66
CA VAL A 498 17.04 31.29 -28.55
C VAL A 498 16.53 32.66 -29.04
N ASN A 499 16.47 32.87 -30.35
CA ASN A 499 15.96 34.09 -30.98
C ASN A 499 14.43 34.06 -31.22
N GLY A 500 13.78 32.94 -30.88
CA GLY A 500 12.35 32.67 -31.07
C GLY A 500 11.55 32.68 -29.77
N GLN A 501 10.65 31.70 -29.60
CA GLN A 501 9.90 31.50 -28.35
C GLN A 501 10.54 30.45 -27.42
N ASN A 502 11.61 29.79 -27.86
CA ASN A 502 12.40 28.86 -27.08
C ASN A 502 13.53 29.61 -26.36
N HIS A 503 13.89 29.14 -25.17
CA HIS A 503 14.76 29.88 -24.23
C HIS A 503 15.83 28.97 -23.59
N GLY A 504 16.40 28.05 -24.37
CA GLY A 504 17.43 27.13 -23.90
C GLY A 504 16.98 26.28 -22.71
N CYS A 505 17.79 26.24 -21.66
CA CYS A 505 17.51 25.56 -20.40
C CYS A 505 16.33 26.14 -19.61
N ASN A 506 15.85 27.35 -19.95
CA ASN A 506 14.64 27.93 -19.36
C ASN A 506 13.35 27.42 -20.04
N GLY A 507 13.46 26.51 -21.01
CA GLY A 507 12.35 25.78 -21.63
C GLY A 507 11.87 26.30 -22.97
N GLY A 508 11.04 25.49 -23.64
CA GLY A 508 10.55 25.73 -24.99
C GLY A 508 9.40 24.82 -25.43
N LEU A 509 9.14 24.83 -26.74
CA LEU A 509 8.14 24.05 -27.46
C LEU A 509 8.77 23.31 -28.65
N MET A 510 8.31 22.08 -28.86
CA MET A 510 8.79 21.23 -29.95
C MET A 510 8.43 21.80 -31.33
N ASP A 511 7.28 22.46 -31.49
CA ASP A 511 6.86 23.13 -32.74
C ASP A 511 7.91 24.16 -33.21
N HIS A 512 8.40 24.98 -32.29
CA HIS A 512 9.42 25.99 -32.58
C HIS A 512 10.77 25.36 -32.86
N ALA A 513 11.11 24.28 -32.15
CA ALA A 513 12.32 23.51 -32.40
C ALA A 513 12.30 22.82 -33.78
N PHE A 514 11.18 22.22 -34.17
CA PHE A 514 11.00 21.66 -35.52
C PHE A 514 11.05 22.76 -36.59
N GLN A 515 10.44 23.92 -36.34
CA GLN A 515 10.52 25.07 -37.24
C GLN A 515 11.97 25.56 -37.38
N PHE A 516 12.73 25.66 -36.28
CA PHE A 516 14.16 26.01 -36.29
C PHE A 516 14.96 25.01 -37.13
N ILE A 517 14.77 23.70 -36.97
CA ILE A 517 15.47 22.68 -37.79
C ILE A 517 15.16 22.84 -39.29
N ILE A 518 13.96 23.30 -39.65
CA ILE A 518 13.60 23.60 -41.04
C ILE A 518 14.34 24.86 -41.53
N ASP A 519 14.24 25.95 -40.77
CA ASP A 519 14.73 27.28 -41.16
C ASP A 519 16.26 27.39 -41.15
N ASN A 520 16.92 26.72 -40.20
CA ASN A 520 18.38 26.52 -40.16
C ASN A 520 18.87 25.60 -41.30
N GLY A 521 17.96 24.92 -42.00
CA GLY A 521 18.29 23.95 -43.03
C GLY A 521 18.84 22.63 -42.46
N GLY A 522 18.65 22.35 -41.18
CA GLY A 522 18.91 21.06 -40.52
C GLY A 522 19.45 21.20 -39.10
N ILE A 523 19.94 20.08 -38.57
CA ILE A 523 20.55 19.94 -37.24
C ILE A 523 21.78 19.02 -37.29
N ASN A 524 22.80 19.31 -36.50
CA ASN A 524 24.09 18.63 -36.45
C ASN A 524 24.06 17.39 -35.53
N THR A 525 25.15 16.62 -35.54
CA THR A 525 25.36 15.45 -34.70
C THR A 525 25.79 15.80 -33.28
N GLU A 526 25.45 14.94 -32.34
CA GLU A 526 25.94 14.95 -30.95
C GLU A 526 27.47 15.06 -30.88
N ILE A 527 28.20 14.34 -31.75
CA ILE A 527 29.67 14.33 -31.74
C ILE A 527 30.26 15.70 -32.12
N ASN A 528 29.63 16.39 -33.08
CA ASN A 528 30.10 17.70 -33.55
C ASN A 528 29.68 18.84 -32.62
N TYR A 529 28.50 18.74 -32.01
CA TYR A 529 27.96 19.73 -31.07
C TYR A 529 27.49 19.03 -29.78
N PRO A 530 28.42 18.63 -28.87
CA PRO A 530 28.07 17.80 -27.72
C PRO A 530 27.22 18.51 -26.67
N TYR A 531 26.37 17.74 -25.99
CA TYR A 531 25.54 18.19 -24.88
C TYR A 531 26.34 18.58 -23.64
N LYS A 532 25.90 19.66 -22.97
CA LYS A 532 26.56 20.28 -21.81
C LYS A 532 25.62 20.55 -20.63
N ALA A 533 24.31 20.39 -20.79
CA ALA A 533 23.30 20.70 -19.77
C ALA A 533 23.31 22.14 -19.22
N VAL A 534 23.75 23.11 -20.03
CA VAL A 534 23.76 24.55 -19.70
C VAL A 534 23.49 25.38 -20.95
N ASP A 535 23.01 26.62 -20.78
CA ASP A 535 22.91 27.60 -21.87
C ASP A 535 24.31 27.97 -22.38
N GLY A 536 24.54 27.81 -23.69
CA GLY A 536 25.75 28.24 -24.38
C GLY A 536 25.52 29.48 -25.24
N SER A 537 26.41 29.68 -26.22
CA SER A 537 26.25 30.67 -27.28
C SER A 537 26.34 29.95 -28.60
N CYS A 538 25.37 30.20 -29.48
CA CYS A 538 25.29 29.56 -30.79
C CYS A 538 26.62 29.61 -31.56
N ASN A 539 27.13 28.45 -31.93
CA ASN A 539 28.33 28.33 -32.74
C ASN A 539 27.96 28.20 -34.23
N SER A 540 27.88 29.33 -34.91
CA SER A 540 27.48 29.41 -36.34
C SER A 540 28.33 28.56 -37.28
N ASN A 541 29.61 28.32 -36.97
CA ASN A 541 30.48 27.42 -37.75
C ASN A 541 30.12 25.93 -37.58
N LYS A 542 29.43 25.57 -36.49
CA LYS A 542 28.92 24.21 -36.26
C LYS A 542 27.47 24.06 -36.70
N GLU A 543 26.64 25.06 -36.44
CA GLU A 543 25.23 25.17 -36.87
C GLU A 543 25.10 25.00 -38.40
N SER A 544 25.96 25.68 -39.16
CA SER A 544 26.02 25.57 -40.63
C SER A 544 26.44 24.19 -41.19
N ASN A 545 26.81 23.23 -40.33
CA ASN A 545 27.21 21.86 -40.70
C ASN A 545 26.12 20.84 -40.29
N SER A 546 24.92 20.99 -40.85
CA SER A 546 23.76 20.16 -40.53
C SER A 546 23.89 18.70 -41.04
N ALA A 547 23.59 17.73 -40.18
CA ALA A 547 23.66 16.31 -40.47
C ALA A 547 22.32 15.69 -40.93
N VAL A 548 21.20 16.19 -40.41
CA VAL A 548 19.83 15.73 -40.74
C VAL A 548 18.94 16.94 -41.00
N LYS A 549 17.98 16.78 -41.92
CA LYS A 549 16.99 17.81 -42.29
C LYS A 549 15.58 17.24 -42.21
N ILE A 550 14.62 18.05 -41.80
CA ILE A 550 13.18 17.76 -41.93
C ILE A 550 12.54 18.81 -42.84
N THR A 551 11.39 18.50 -43.43
CA THR A 551 10.72 19.37 -44.41
C THR A 551 9.37 19.91 -43.92
N GLY A 552 9.05 19.72 -42.64
CA GLY A 552 7.76 20.05 -42.04
C GLY A 552 7.45 19.20 -40.82
N PHE A 553 6.55 19.70 -39.99
CA PHE A 553 5.90 19.00 -38.88
C PHE A 553 4.38 19.24 -38.97
N GLU A 554 3.59 18.48 -38.22
CA GLU A 554 2.13 18.54 -38.26
C GLU A 554 1.57 18.16 -36.88
N ASP A 555 0.67 18.99 -36.35
CA ASP A 555 0.01 18.75 -35.07
C ASP A 555 -1.02 17.63 -35.20
N ILE A 556 -0.98 16.67 -34.27
CA ILE A 556 -1.97 15.60 -34.19
C ILE A 556 -3.28 16.20 -33.65
N PRO A 557 -4.46 15.86 -34.21
CA PRO A 557 -5.75 16.29 -33.69
C PRO A 557 -5.86 16.09 -32.18
N SER A 558 -6.08 17.19 -31.47
CA SER A 558 -6.21 17.18 -30.02
C SER A 558 -7.40 16.30 -29.59
N ASN A 559 -7.24 15.63 -28.45
CA ASN A 559 -8.24 14.73 -27.88
C ASN A 559 -8.66 13.55 -28.80
N SER A 560 -7.74 13.10 -29.69
CA SER A 560 -7.83 11.80 -30.38
C SER A 560 -6.64 10.86 -30.09
N GLU A 561 -6.78 9.94 -29.12
CA GLU A 561 -5.82 8.85 -28.89
C GLU A 561 -5.68 7.95 -30.14
N ALA A 562 -6.75 7.80 -30.91
CA ALA A 562 -6.74 7.08 -32.18
C ALA A 562 -5.84 7.75 -33.24
N SER A 563 -5.82 9.08 -33.31
CA SER A 563 -4.95 9.83 -34.23
C SER A 563 -3.49 9.74 -33.80
N LEU A 564 -3.20 9.74 -32.49
CA LEU A 564 -1.86 9.42 -31.99
C LEU A 564 -1.45 7.98 -32.33
N LEU A 565 -2.34 7.00 -32.18
CA LEU A 565 -2.04 5.61 -32.52
C LEU A 565 -1.70 5.45 -34.00
N LYS A 566 -2.41 6.15 -34.89
CA LYS A 566 -2.07 6.25 -36.30
C LYS A 566 -0.68 6.88 -36.50
N ALA A 567 -0.37 8.00 -35.87
CA ALA A 567 0.95 8.66 -35.99
C ALA A 567 2.11 7.79 -35.46
N VAL A 568 2.00 7.26 -34.24
CA VAL A 568 3.02 6.39 -33.62
C VAL A 568 3.20 5.08 -34.39
N SER A 569 2.17 4.59 -35.09
CA SER A 569 2.29 3.43 -35.98
C SER A 569 3.20 3.65 -37.20
N ILE A 570 3.47 4.92 -37.56
CA ILE A 570 4.26 5.30 -38.74
C ILE A 570 5.66 5.80 -38.38
N GLN A 571 5.84 6.44 -37.21
CA GLN A 571 7.13 6.95 -36.73
C GLN A 571 7.11 7.26 -35.22
N PRO A 572 8.27 7.47 -34.57
CA PRO A 572 8.32 8.13 -33.26
C PRO A 572 7.70 9.54 -33.30
N VAL A 573 7.05 9.93 -32.19
CA VAL A 573 6.27 11.19 -32.07
C VAL A 573 6.63 11.91 -30.77
N SER A 574 6.91 13.20 -30.84
CA SER A 574 7.07 14.07 -29.66
C SER A 574 5.71 14.29 -28.99
N VAL A 575 5.64 14.08 -27.67
CA VAL A 575 4.41 14.20 -26.86
C VAL A 575 4.69 14.92 -25.55
N VAL A 576 3.64 15.41 -24.90
CA VAL A 576 3.68 16.02 -23.56
C VAL A 576 2.78 15.25 -22.59
N LEU A 577 3.20 15.24 -21.32
CA LEU A 577 2.51 14.63 -20.19
C LEU A 577 2.70 15.50 -18.93
N ASN A 578 1.96 15.18 -17.86
CA ASN A 578 2.29 15.66 -16.51
C ASN A 578 3.26 14.65 -15.87
N GLY A 579 4.42 15.14 -15.42
CA GLY A 579 5.42 14.36 -14.68
C GLY A 579 5.51 14.72 -13.20
N GLY A 580 4.65 15.62 -12.72
CA GLY A 580 4.74 16.27 -11.40
C GLY A 580 4.26 15.46 -10.20
N ASP A 581 3.81 14.23 -10.43
CA ASP A 581 3.46 13.27 -9.38
C ASP A 581 4.70 12.52 -8.85
N PRO A 582 4.87 12.35 -7.52
CA PRO A 582 6.06 11.70 -6.96
C PRO A 582 6.17 10.21 -7.30
N ASN A 583 5.08 9.54 -7.70
CA ASN A 583 5.18 8.18 -8.25
C ASN A 583 5.79 8.22 -9.66
N PHE A 584 5.70 9.33 -10.40
CA PHE A 584 6.44 9.56 -11.64
C PHE A 584 7.92 9.90 -11.34
N GLN A 585 8.20 10.76 -10.35
CA GLN A 585 9.57 11.04 -9.88
C GLN A 585 10.35 9.75 -9.58
N HIS A 586 9.72 8.77 -8.93
CA HIS A 586 10.34 7.50 -8.53
C HIS A 586 9.97 6.28 -9.38
N TYR A 587 9.32 6.44 -10.53
CA TYR A 587 8.95 5.32 -11.39
C TYR A 587 10.17 4.46 -11.77
N ALA A 588 10.04 3.13 -11.67
CA ALA A 588 11.11 2.18 -11.99
C ALA A 588 10.67 1.05 -12.94
N GLY A 589 9.38 0.78 -13.09
CA GLY A 589 8.90 -0.19 -14.08
C GLY A 589 7.44 -0.61 -13.91
N GLY A 590 6.95 -1.43 -14.84
CA GLY A 590 5.54 -1.85 -14.95
C GLY A 590 4.73 -0.93 -15.86
N ILE A 591 3.40 -0.94 -15.76
CA ILE A 591 2.53 -0.02 -16.52
C ILE A 591 2.05 1.07 -15.58
N PHE A 592 2.50 2.29 -15.82
CA PHE A 592 2.15 3.45 -15.03
C PHE A 592 0.66 3.78 -15.18
N THR A 593 -0.05 3.69 -14.07
CA THR A 593 -1.48 4.02 -13.92
C THR A 593 -1.68 5.11 -12.85
N GLY A 594 -0.69 5.98 -12.66
CA GLY A 594 -0.69 7.02 -11.64
C GLY A 594 -1.74 8.11 -11.86
N PRO A 595 -1.93 9.02 -10.89
CA PRO A 595 -2.87 10.13 -11.03
C PRO A 595 -2.50 11.02 -12.22
N CYS A 596 -3.46 11.80 -12.68
CA CYS A 596 -3.47 12.29 -14.04
C CYS A 596 -4.13 13.67 -14.11
N ASP A 597 -3.36 14.64 -14.61
CA ASP A 597 -3.69 16.07 -14.60
C ASP A 597 -3.76 16.65 -16.04
N THR A 598 -4.44 17.79 -16.14
CA THR A 598 -4.42 18.73 -17.27
C THR A 598 -3.15 19.60 -17.34
N GLU A 599 -2.42 19.75 -16.23
CA GLU A 599 -1.24 20.60 -16.15
C GLU A 599 -0.01 19.90 -16.77
N LEU A 600 0.08 19.93 -18.11
CA LEU A 600 1.22 19.37 -18.84
C LEU A 600 2.49 20.21 -18.62
N ASP A 601 3.55 19.54 -18.15
CA ASP A 601 4.82 20.14 -17.71
C ASP A 601 6.07 19.45 -18.32
N HIS A 602 5.94 18.25 -18.89
CA HIS A 602 7.09 17.47 -19.36
C HIS A 602 6.92 16.89 -20.77
N ALA A 603 7.97 17.02 -21.58
CA ALA A 603 8.01 16.57 -22.96
C ALA A 603 8.85 15.28 -23.11
N VAL A 604 8.28 14.26 -23.74
CA VAL A 604 8.91 12.94 -23.98
C VAL A 604 8.62 12.48 -25.41
N THR A 605 9.17 11.34 -25.86
CA THR A 605 8.88 10.80 -27.21
C THR A 605 8.15 9.48 -27.12
N ALA A 606 6.96 9.39 -27.74
CA ALA A 606 6.27 8.13 -27.96
C ALA A 606 7.01 7.31 -29.02
N ILE A 607 7.56 6.16 -28.61
CA ILE A 607 8.38 5.25 -29.44
C ILE A 607 7.72 3.89 -29.66
N GLY A 608 6.47 3.71 -29.25
CA GLY A 608 5.75 2.46 -29.43
C GLY A 608 4.47 2.37 -28.60
N TYR A 609 3.83 1.21 -28.67
CA TYR A 609 2.66 0.83 -27.89
C TYR A 609 2.59 -0.69 -27.81
N GLY A 610 1.89 -1.22 -26.82
CA GLY A 610 1.70 -2.67 -26.69
C GLY A 610 0.50 -3.07 -25.85
N ILE A 611 0.29 -4.38 -25.74
CA ILE A 611 -0.76 -4.98 -24.91
C ILE A 611 -0.09 -5.99 -24.00
N ASN A 612 -0.30 -5.84 -22.69
CA ASN A 612 0.19 -6.75 -21.68
C ASN A 612 -0.68 -8.03 -21.61
N LYS A 613 -0.20 -9.05 -20.90
CA LYS A 613 -0.83 -10.40 -20.89
C LYS A 613 -2.22 -10.45 -20.25
N ASP A 614 -2.51 -9.49 -19.38
CA ASP A 614 -3.82 -9.20 -18.77
C ASP A 614 -4.79 -8.46 -19.71
N GLY A 615 -4.33 -8.03 -20.89
CA GLY A 615 -5.07 -7.19 -21.83
C GLY A 615 -4.86 -5.69 -21.65
N THR A 616 -4.12 -5.26 -20.61
CA THR A 616 -3.86 -3.84 -20.35
C THR A 616 -3.01 -3.25 -21.46
N LYS A 617 -3.56 -2.26 -22.16
CA LYS A 617 -2.89 -1.56 -23.24
C LYS A 617 -1.96 -0.49 -22.67
N TYR A 618 -0.81 -0.27 -23.31
CA TYR A 618 0.13 0.78 -22.94
C TYR A 618 0.73 1.50 -24.15
N TRP A 619 1.23 2.71 -23.89
CA TRP A 619 2.18 3.51 -24.68
C TRP A 619 3.60 3.25 -24.19
N LEU A 620 4.58 3.19 -25.08
CA LEU A 620 6.01 3.11 -24.73
C LEU A 620 6.67 4.45 -25.03
N LEU A 621 7.18 5.13 -24.00
CA LEU A 621 7.75 6.47 -24.09
C LEU A 621 9.24 6.46 -23.73
N LYS A 622 10.04 7.26 -24.46
CA LYS A 622 11.47 7.54 -24.20
C LYS A 622 11.57 8.83 -23.39
N ASN A 623 12.20 8.76 -22.22
CA ASN A 623 12.46 9.93 -21.36
C ASN A 623 13.89 10.47 -21.55
N SER A 624 14.18 11.63 -20.95
CA SER A 624 15.43 12.40 -21.07
C SER A 624 16.23 12.48 -19.75
N TRP A 625 16.04 11.55 -18.82
CA TRP A 625 16.63 11.55 -17.46
C TRP A 625 17.61 10.40 -17.21
N GLY A 626 18.36 9.99 -18.24
CA GLY A 626 19.34 8.91 -18.11
C GLY A 626 18.72 7.52 -17.87
N THR A 627 19.58 6.50 -17.81
CA THR A 627 19.14 5.09 -17.69
C THR A 627 18.81 4.66 -16.26
N SER A 628 19.06 5.52 -15.26
CA SER A 628 18.81 5.26 -13.84
C SER A 628 17.39 5.59 -13.37
N TRP A 629 16.59 6.23 -14.23
CA TRP A 629 15.17 6.49 -14.00
C TRP A 629 14.30 5.56 -14.86
N GLY A 630 13.17 5.09 -14.33
CA GLY A 630 12.22 4.25 -15.06
C GLY A 630 12.77 2.88 -15.45
N ASP A 631 12.10 2.25 -16.43
CA ASP A 631 12.53 0.99 -17.04
C ASP A 631 13.68 1.31 -18.01
N HIS A 632 14.87 1.53 -17.45
CA HIS A 632 16.11 1.87 -18.17
C HIS A 632 16.00 3.15 -19.02
N GLY A 633 15.37 4.21 -18.49
CA GLY A 633 15.07 5.47 -19.18
C GLY A 633 13.75 5.49 -19.97
N TYR A 634 13.00 4.39 -19.97
CA TYR A 634 11.70 4.28 -20.63
C TYR A 634 10.56 4.16 -19.62
N ILE A 635 9.35 4.54 -20.03
CA ILE A 635 8.12 4.33 -19.26
C ILE A 635 7.05 3.68 -20.14
N LYS A 636 6.29 2.75 -19.55
CA LYS A 636 5.06 2.23 -20.15
C LYS A 636 3.90 2.95 -19.46
N MET A 637 3.11 3.73 -20.19
CA MET A 637 1.97 4.47 -19.66
C MET A 637 0.67 3.83 -20.14
N GLN A 638 -0.35 3.70 -19.30
CA GLN A 638 -1.61 3.04 -19.67
C GLN A 638 -2.32 3.75 -20.86
N ARG A 639 -3.01 2.96 -21.69
CA ARG A 639 -3.66 3.33 -22.97
C ARG A 639 -5.10 2.85 -22.98
N ASP A 640 -5.99 3.50 -23.74
CA ASP A 640 -7.39 3.08 -23.96
C ASP A 640 -8.22 3.00 -22.66
N ILE A 641 -8.24 4.11 -21.91
CA ILE A 641 -8.84 4.18 -20.57
C ILE A 641 -10.27 4.72 -20.65
N ASN A 642 -11.26 3.86 -20.36
CA ASN A 642 -12.67 4.23 -20.31
C ASN A 642 -13.04 4.77 -18.92
N ALA A 643 -13.37 6.06 -18.84
CA ALA A 643 -13.89 6.67 -17.62
C ALA A 643 -15.27 6.10 -17.27
N ALA A 644 -15.38 5.44 -16.11
CA ALA A 644 -16.65 4.88 -15.64
C ALA A 644 -17.40 5.90 -14.76
N HIS A 645 -18.59 6.30 -15.23
CA HIS A 645 -19.63 7.08 -14.53
C HIS A 645 -19.40 8.59 -14.34
N GLY A 646 -19.85 9.36 -15.34
CA GLY A 646 -20.11 10.80 -15.27
C GLY A 646 -20.45 11.32 -16.66
N THR A 647 -21.60 11.96 -16.86
CA THR A 647 -22.01 12.51 -18.16
C THR A 647 -21.22 13.78 -18.50
N ASP A 648 -20.91 13.94 -19.80
CA ASP A 648 -20.30 15.11 -20.44
C ASP A 648 -18.91 15.54 -19.93
N HIS A 649 -17.87 14.79 -20.32
CA HIS A 649 -16.91 15.20 -21.36
C HIS A 649 -15.91 14.05 -21.66
N GLU A 650 -15.33 14.01 -22.86
CA GLU A 650 -14.75 12.79 -23.43
C GLU A 650 -13.27 12.53 -23.10
N LYS A 651 -12.97 11.26 -22.76
CA LYS A 651 -11.78 10.44 -23.09
C LYS A 651 -10.38 11.02 -22.80
N ALA A 652 -9.60 10.28 -22.01
CA ALA A 652 -8.17 10.53 -21.77
C ALA A 652 -7.34 10.43 -23.06
N VAL A 653 -6.55 11.46 -23.39
CA VAL A 653 -5.76 11.49 -24.63
C VAL A 653 -4.39 12.18 -24.49
N ILE A 654 -3.35 11.52 -24.98
CA ILE A 654 -2.06 12.15 -25.31
C ILE A 654 -2.23 12.93 -26.63
N ALA A 655 -2.03 14.25 -26.61
CA ALA A 655 -2.29 15.13 -27.75
C ALA A 655 -1.14 16.13 -28.01
N GLY A 656 -0.82 16.34 -29.28
CA GLY A 656 -0.35 17.65 -29.74
C GLY A 656 -1.47 18.67 -29.55
N PHE A 657 -1.12 19.87 -29.09
CA PHE A 657 -2.10 20.89 -28.70
C PHE A 657 -2.78 21.53 -29.94
N PRO A 658 -3.96 22.16 -29.82
CA PRO A 658 -4.37 22.95 -28.66
C PRO A 658 -5.78 22.73 -28.05
N SER A 659 -5.88 23.22 -26.81
CA SER A 659 -7.06 23.47 -25.96
C SER A 659 -7.61 22.33 -25.09
N ILE A 660 -7.06 22.26 -23.87
CA ILE A 660 -7.66 21.89 -22.57
C ILE A 660 -8.63 20.68 -22.58
N TRP A 661 -8.16 19.53 -22.06
CA TRP A 661 -8.68 18.73 -20.92
C TRP A 661 -7.82 17.43 -20.84
N SER A 662 -7.98 16.62 -19.79
CA SER A 662 -6.90 15.77 -19.22
C SER A 662 -6.61 14.42 -19.91
N ILE A 663 -5.38 13.91 -19.74
CA ILE A 663 -5.14 12.45 -19.65
C ILE A 663 -5.68 11.99 -18.28
N GLY A 664 -6.14 10.73 -18.15
CA GLY A 664 -6.85 10.24 -16.97
C GLY A 664 -6.74 8.73 -16.74
N CYS A 665 -5.74 8.27 -15.98
CA CYS A 665 -5.72 6.92 -15.41
C CYS A 665 -6.50 6.92 -14.09
N CYS A 666 -7.69 6.33 -14.05
CA CYS A 666 -8.55 6.36 -12.86
C CYS A 666 -8.14 5.32 -11.80
N HIS A 667 -7.23 5.68 -10.89
CA HIS A 667 -7.26 5.12 -9.52
C HIS A 667 -6.74 6.10 -8.47
N PHE A 668 -7.62 6.54 -7.56
CA PHE A 668 -7.25 7.45 -6.48
C PHE A 668 -6.23 6.81 -5.52
N GLY A 669 -5.08 7.46 -5.39
CA GLY A 669 -4.12 7.33 -4.30
C GLY A 669 -3.38 8.64 -4.21
N ILE A 670 -3.36 9.27 -3.04
CA ILE A 670 -2.89 10.66 -2.88
C ILE A 670 -1.49 10.64 -2.25
N PRO A 671 -0.48 11.36 -2.79
CA PRO A 671 0.88 11.30 -2.26
C PRO A 671 1.08 11.91 -0.87
N HIS A 672 2.05 11.36 -0.13
CA HIS A 672 2.35 11.75 1.25
C HIS A 672 2.79 13.21 1.46
N SER A 673 3.34 13.88 0.44
CA SER A 673 3.66 15.32 0.50
C SER A 673 2.41 16.16 0.73
N THR A 674 1.34 15.86 -0.03
CA THR A 674 0.10 16.62 -0.02
C THR A 674 -0.66 16.56 1.31
N TRP A 675 -0.45 15.55 2.16
CA TRP A 675 -1.11 15.49 3.47
C TRP A 675 -0.74 16.68 4.36
N ARG A 676 0.46 17.25 4.19
CA ARG A 676 0.85 18.47 4.91
C ARG A 676 0.08 19.67 4.38
N ASP A 677 0.05 19.89 3.07
CA ASP A 677 -0.76 20.96 2.45
C ASP A 677 -2.26 20.83 2.75
N ILE A 678 -2.72 19.59 2.90
CA ILE A 678 -4.08 19.24 3.28
C ILE A 678 -4.38 19.60 4.74
N ILE A 679 -3.47 19.41 5.70
CA ILE A 679 -3.66 19.86 7.10
C ILE A 679 -3.32 21.35 7.27
N ASP A 680 -2.42 21.88 6.46
CA ASP A 680 -1.90 23.24 6.57
C ASP A 680 -2.78 24.27 5.86
N GLY A 681 -3.44 23.88 4.76
CA GLY A 681 -4.28 24.73 3.92
C GLY A 681 -5.71 24.24 3.76
N GLU A 682 -5.91 23.03 3.23
CA GLU A 682 -7.25 22.60 2.82
C GLU A 682 -8.21 22.30 3.98
N THR A 683 -7.76 21.59 5.02
CA THR A 683 -8.61 21.14 6.14
C THR A 683 -9.14 22.33 6.95
N PRO A 684 -8.33 23.35 7.25
CA PRO A 684 -8.83 24.64 7.75
C PRO A 684 -9.83 25.32 6.80
N ARG A 685 -9.57 25.37 5.48
CA ARG A 685 -10.45 26.04 4.51
C ARG A 685 -11.78 25.30 4.26
N ARG A 686 -11.76 23.97 4.26
CA ARG A 686 -12.88 23.09 3.87
C ARG A 686 -13.78 22.70 5.05
N TYR A 687 -13.22 22.61 6.25
CA TYR A 687 -13.94 22.17 7.46
C TYR A 687 -13.86 23.16 8.63
N GLY A 688 -13.32 24.38 8.43
CA GLY A 688 -13.27 25.42 9.46
C GLY A 688 -12.34 25.13 10.65
N LYS A 689 -11.41 24.17 10.51
CA LYS A 689 -10.54 23.69 11.61
C LYS A 689 -9.46 24.71 11.96
N GLY A 690 -9.27 24.94 13.26
CA GLY A 690 -8.14 25.71 13.82
C GLY A 690 -7.44 24.92 14.93
N TYR A 691 -6.11 25.02 14.99
CA TYR A 691 -5.28 24.31 15.97
C TYR A 691 -4.64 25.31 16.95
N ARG A 692 -4.63 25.00 18.25
CA ARG A 692 -4.21 25.94 19.31
C ARG A 692 -2.73 26.30 19.25
N ASN A 693 -1.90 25.38 18.78
CA ASN A 693 -0.45 25.56 18.61
C ASN A 693 0.13 24.54 17.60
N ALA A 694 1.40 24.72 17.26
CA ALA A 694 2.10 23.86 16.30
C ALA A 694 2.25 22.39 16.76
N ALA A 695 2.31 22.11 18.06
CA ALA A 695 2.41 20.75 18.58
C ALA A 695 1.10 19.98 18.41
N GLU A 696 -0.04 20.61 18.70
CA GLU A 696 -1.36 20.06 18.39
C GLU A 696 -1.53 19.85 16.89
N LYS A 697 -1.10 20.79 16.05
CA LYS A 697 -1.15 20.65 14.59
C LYS A 697 -0.32 19.47 14.09
N ALA A 698 0.88 19.28 14.63
CA ALA A 698 1.74 18.13 14.29
C ALA A 698 1.12 16.80 14.74
N GLN A 699 0.53 16.74 15.93
CA GLN A 699 -0.20 15.55 16.40
C GLN A 699 -1.41 15.24 15.49
N ARG A 700 -2.19 16.27 15.13
CA ARG A 700 -3.34 16.17 14.22
C ARG A 700 -2.93 15.70 12.82
N PHE A 701 -1.76 16.13 12.34
CA PHE A 701 -1.19 15.65 11.08
C PHE A 701 -0.85 14.15 11.10
N GLU A 702 -0.21 13.63 12.15
CA GLU A 702 0.10 12.19 12.24
C GLU A 702 -1.17 11.33 12.37
N ILE A 703 -2.18 11.80 13.11
CA ILE A 703 -3.50 11.16 13.19
C ILE A 703 -4.17 11.15 11.80
N PHE A 704 -4.12 12.28 11.10
CA PHE A 704 -4.67 12.42 9.76
C PHE A 704 -3.96 11.52 8.73
N LYS A 705 -2.63 11.41 8.79
CA LYS A 705 -1.83 10.46 7.99
C LYS A 705 -2.34 9.03 8.20
N SER A 706 -2.43 8.60 9.46
CA SER A 706 -2.91 7.26 9.85
C SER A 706 -4.34 6.96 9.34
N ASN A 707 -5.26 7.92 9.50
CA ASN A 707 -6.64 7.76 9.02
C ASN A 707 -6.72 7.74 7.49
N MET A 708 -5.94 8.55 6.78
CA MET A 708 -5.88 8.49 5.31
C MET A 708 -5.29 7.16 4.81
N GLU A 709 -4.25 6.64 5.47
CA GLU A 709 -3.71 5.30 5.18
C GLU A 709 -4.77 4.20 5.38
N HIS A 710 -5.60 4.30 6.43
CA HIS A 710 -6.73 3.40 6.66
C HIS A 710 -7.80 3.52 5.55
N ILE A 711 -8.21 4.73 5.19
CA ILE A 711 -9.15 5.02 4.10
C ILE A 711 -8.67 4.40 2.76
N GLU A 712 -7.40 4.62 2.40
CA GLU A 712 -6.81 4.07 1.17
C GLU A 712 -6.73 2.53 1.22
N SER A 713 -6.28 1.96 2.34
CA SER A 713 -6.17 0.50 2.58
C SER A 713 -7.53 -0.21 2.50
N PHE A 714 -8.59 0.48 2.93
CA PHE A 714 -9.96 -0.02 2.84
C PHE A 714 -10.47 0.00 1.40
N ASN A 715 -10.35 1.15 0.72
CA ASN A 715 -10.89 1.39 -0.62
C ASN A 715 -10.21 0.56 -1.72
N ALA A 716 -8.92 0.25 -1.57
CA ALA A 716 -8.16 -0.57 -2.52
C ALA A 716 -8.75 -1.98 -2.75
N ARG A 717 -9.69 -2.44 -1.90
CA ARG A 717 -10.24 -3.81 -1.93
C ARG A 717 -11.54 -3.98 -2.72
N LYS A 718 -12.01 -2.95 -3.45
CA LYS A 718 -13.25 -2.96 -4.26
C LYS A 718 -14.47 -3.56 -3.51
N ARG A 719 -14.87 -2.91 -2.41
CA ARG A 719 -15.98 -3.31 -1.55
C ARG A 719 -17.31 -2.65 -1.95
N GLU A 720 -18.41 -3.07 -1.34
CA GLU A 720 -19.76 -2.51 -1.53
C GLU A 720 -19.93 -1.07 -0.99
N TYR A 721 -18.99 -0.62 -0.15
CA TYR A 721 -18.87 0.77 0.31
C TYR A 721 -17.42 1.24 0.30
N TRP A 722 -17.26 2.56 0.36
CA TRP A 722 -15.97 3.23 0.41
C TRP A 722 -15.92 4.26 1.54
N LEU A 723 -14.70 4.46 2.03
CA LEU A 723 -14.35 5.48 3.00
C LEU A 723 -13.85 6.74 2.29
N GLY A 724 -13.80 7.86 3.00
CA GLY A 724 -13.33 9.12 2.46
C GLY A 724 -12.96 10.11 3.55
N ARG A 725 -12.12 11.07 3.17
CA ARG A 725 -11.73 12.18 4.02
C ARG A 725 -12.95 13.04 4.36
N ASN A 726 -13.17 13.29 5.63
CA ASN A 726 -14.24 14.13 6.17
C ASN A 726 -13.71 14.99 7.34
N GLN A 727 -14.59 15.71 8.02
CA GLN A 727 -14.24 16.58 9.16
C GLN A 727 -13.70 15.86 10.41
N PHE A 728 -13.75 14.52 10.47
CA PHE A 728 -13.24 13.70 11.58
C PHE A 728 -11.90 13.03 11.27
N THR A 729 -11.36 13.18 10.06
CA THR A 729 -10.12 12.52 9.65
C THR A 729 -8.90 12.96 10.46
N ASP A 730 -8.93 14.10 11.16
CA ASP A 730 -7.87 14.52 12.09
C ASP A 730 -8.05 14.05 13.56
N LEU A 731 -8.99 13.13 13.82
CA LEU A 731 -9.26 12.56 15.16
C LEU A 731 -8.94 11.05 15.19
N THR A 732 -8.38 10.54 16.28
CA THR A 732 -8.33 9.07 16.46
C THR A 732 -9.75 8.51 16.64
N ASN A 733 -9.92 7.20 16.47
CA ASN A 733 -11.23 6.58 16.69
C ASN A 733 -11.68 6.74 18.15
N GLU A 734 -10.76 6.71 19.12
CA GLU A 734 -11.06 6.96 20.53
C GLU A 734 -11.51 8.40 20.79
N GLU A 735 -10.85 9.39 20.17
CA GLU A 735 -11.26 10.80 20.26
C GLU A 735 -12.61 11.05 19.59
N PHE A 736 -12.82 10.46 18.41
CA PHE A 736 -14.10 10.52 17.70
C PHE A 736 -15.23 9.94 18.54
N ASN A 737 -15.05 8.74 19.09
CA ASN A 737 -16.04 8.09 19.95
C ASN A 737 -16.32 8.93 21.21
N ALA A 738 -15.27 9.46 21.86
CA ALA A 738 -15.39 10.28 23.07
C ALA A 738 -16.01 11.67 22.84
N ILE A 739 -16.06 12.19 21.61
CA ILE A 739 -16.57 13.54 21.28
C ILE A 739 -17.92 13.49 20.54
N TYR A 740 -18.21 12.43 19.79
CA TYR A 740 -19.40 12.38 18.92
C TYR A 740 -20.39 11.25 19.25
N LEU A 741 -19.97 10.21 19.99
CA LEU A 741 -20.78 9.01 20.27
C LEU A 741 -21.19 8.83 21.74
N PHE A 742 -20.96 9.82 22.61
CA PHE A 742 -21.39 9.75 24.01
C PHE A 742 -22.84 10.27 24.24
N GLY A 743 -23.56 10.59 23.15
CA GLY A 743 -24.86 11.26 23.20
C GLY A 743 -26.06 10.37 23.50
N TYR A 744 -25.96 9.05 23.31
CA TYR A 744 -27.04 8.13 23.68
C TYR A 744 -26.84 7.58 25.11
N LYS A 745 -27.86 7.72 25.96
CA LYS A 745 -27.83 7.23 27.36
C LYS A 745 -28.75 6.04 27.59
N ARG A 746 -28.20 4.83 27.41
CA ARG A 746 -28.89 3.55 27.63
C ARG A 746 -29.57 3.48 29.02
N SER A 747 -30.87 3.23 29.06
CA SER A 747 -31.64 3.08 30.30
C SER A 747 -31.26 1.80 31.06
N THR A 748 -31.29 1.86 32.41
CA THR A 748 -30.72 0.83 33.31
C THR A 748 -31.73 -0.18 33.87
N SER A 749 -32.92 -0.29 33.30
CA SER A 749 -34.02 -1.06 33.90
C SER A 749 -34.72 -1.99 32.86
N SER A 750 -35.72 -2.82 33.23
CA SER A 750 -36.51 -3.67 32.28
C SER A 750 -38.07 -3.48 32.13
N ARG A 751 -38.63 -2.75 31.14
CA ARG A 751 -40.09 -2.77 30.76
C ARG A 751 -40.38 -3.91 29.81
N ALA A 752 -41.56 -4.50 29.94
CA ALA A 752 -42.10 -5.43 28.96
C ALA A 752 -42.48 -4.70 27.65
N THR A 753 -42.27 -5.40 26.53
CA THR A 753 -42.85 -5.10 25.22
C THR A 753 -44.35 -4.81 25.37
N PRO A 754 -44.92 -3.82 24.64
CA PRO A 754 -46.35 -3.51 24.70
C PRO A 754 -47.21 -4.62 24.06
N ARG A 755 -48.56 -4.47 23.98
CA ARG A 755 -49.47 -5.59 23.63
C ARG A 755 -50.24 -5.55 22.29
N ASN A 756 -50.11 -4.53 21.43
CA ASN A 756 -50.63 -4.46 20.05
C ASN A 756 -49.77 -3.54 19.12
N PHE A 757 -49.18 -4.02 18.01
CA PHE A 757 -48.41 -3.19 17.04
C PHE A 757 -49.33 -2.40 16.09
N TRP A 758 -49.25 -1.06 16.11
CA TRP A 758 -50.15 -0.21 15.31
C TRP A 758 -50.04 -0.48 13.81
N PHE A 759 -48.83 -0.77 13.32
CA PHE A 759 -48.58 -1.06 11.92
C PHE A 759 -48.56 -2.56 11.57
N GLU A 760 -49.02 -3.47 12.45
CA GLU A 760 -48.93 -4.92 12.19
C GLU A 760 -49.62 -5.34 10.89
N ASN A 761 -50.74 -4.69 10.56
CA ASN A 761 -51.53 -4.98 9.37
C ASN A 761 -51.13 -4.13 8.14
N VAL A 762 -50.03 -3.37 8.20
CA VAL A 762 -49.54 -2.59 7.05
C VAL A 762 -48.86 -3.52 6.04
N SER A 763 -49.36 -3.52 4.81
CA SER A 763 -48.74 -4.17 3.65
C SER A 763 -47.72 -3.23 2.99
N VAL A 764 -46.44 -3.59 2.99
CA VAL A 764 -45.39 -2.84 2.29
C VAL A 764 -45.39 -3.21 0.81
N SER A 765 -45.81 -2.29 -0.06
CA SER A 765 -45.90 -2.50 -1.52
C SER A 765 -44.72 -1.91 -2.31
N ALA A 766 -44.03 -0.91 -1.77
CA ALA A 766 -42.89 -0.28 -2.42
C ALA A 766 -41.60 -1.07 -2.15
N THR A 767 -40.79 -1.33 -3.19
CA THR A 767 -39.46 -1.95 -3.04
C THR A 767 -38.38 -0.94 -2.64
N ASN A 768 -38.58 0.32 -2.99
CA ASN A 768 -37.72 1.46 -2.66
C ASN A 768 -38.58 2.62 -2.12
N LEU A 769 -38.11 3.27 -1.06
CA LEU A 769 -38.73 4.45 -0.47
C LEU A 769 -37.65 5.45 -0.02
N ASP A 770 -37.90 6.72 -0.27
CA ASP A 770 -37.07 7.83 0.19
C ASP A 770 -37.97 9.02 0.55
N TRP A 771 -38.10 9.35 1.83
CA TRP A 771 -38.96 10.43 2.31
C TRP A 771 -38.50 11.83 1.86
N ARG A 772 -37.25 12.00 1.38
CA ARG A 772 -36.78 13.24 0.75
C ARG A 772 -37.57 13.52 -0.53
N SER A 773 -37.87 12.49 -1.33
CA SER A 773 -38.70 12.59 -2.55
C SER A 773 -40.16 13.00 -2.27
N LYS A 774 -40.60 12.93 -1.01
CA LYS A 774 -41.93 13.35 -0.54
C LYS A 774 -41.90 14.71 0.16
N GLY A 775 -40.74 15.38 0.20
CA GLY A 775 -40.54 16.63 0.94
C GLY A 775 -40.67 16.49 2.46
N ALA A 776 -40.56 15.26 3.01
CA ALA A 776 -40.76 14.97 4.44
C ALA A 776 -39.45 14.87 5.24
N VAL A 777 -38.39 15.51 4.75
CA VAL A 777 -37.05 15.50 5.36
C VAL A 777 -36.42 16.87 5.17
N THR A 778 -36.07 17.54 6.26
CA THR A 778 -35.31 18.80 6.26
C THR A 778 -33.86 18.59 5.83
N PRO A 779 -33.11 19.66 5.47
CA PRO A 779 -31.68 19.59 5.25
C PRO A 779 -30.91 18.91 6.39
N ILE A 780 -29.70 18.44 6.07
CA ILE A 780 -28.78 17.92 7.09
C ILE A 780 -28.33 19.06 8.01
N LYS A 781 -28.31 18.79 9.31
CA LYS A 781 -27.78 19.66 10.37
C LYS A 781 -26.50 19.04 10.96
N ASP A 782 -25.77 19.81 11.75
CA ASP A 782 -24.55 19.38 12.43
C ASP A 782 -24.68 19.62 13.95
N GLN A 783 -24.53 18.56 14.75
CA GLN A 783 -24.57 18.62 16.22
C GLN A 783 -23.28 19.21 16.83
N GLY A 784 -22.19 19.31 16.07
CA GLY A 784 -20.90 19.75 16.60
C GLY A 784 -20.40 18.87 17.75
N GLN A 785 -19.68 19.47 18.71
CA GLN A 785 -19.11 18.77 19.88
C GLN A 785 -20.09 18.69 21.06
N CYS A 786 -21.32 18.30 20.76
CA CYS A 786 -22.41 18.16 21.72
C CYS A 786 -23.05 16.77 21.52
N GLY A 787 -23.27 16.02 22.60
CA GLY A 787 -23.92 14.70 22.59
C GLY A 787 -25.43 14.76 22.32
N ALA A 788 -25.85 15.57 21.35
CA ALA A 788 -27.25 15.91 21.07
C ALA A 788 -27.94 15.00 20.03
N CYS A 789 -27.31 13.92 19.57
CA CYS A 789 -27.88 13.05 18.53
C CYS A 789 -29.30 12.53 18.85
N TRP A 790 -29.61 12.35 20.14
CA TRP A 790 -30.96 12.07 20.63
C TRP A 790 -31.99 13.17 20.26
N ALA A 791 -31.64 14.45 20.43
CA ALA A 791 -32.50 15.57 20.08
C ALA A 791 -32.66 15.70 18.54
N PHE A 792 -31.57 15.58 17.78
CA PHE A 792 -31.62 15.62 16.30
C PHE A 792 -32.46 14.48 15.70
N SER A 793 -32.34 13.26 16.23
CA SER A 793 -33.16 12.12 15.79
C SER A 793 -34.66 12.33 16.09
N THR A 794 -34.96 12.86 17.28
CA THR A 794 -36.33 13.18 17.72
C THR A 794 -36.97 14.26 16.85
N VAL A 795 -36.22 15.34 16.60
CA VAL A 795 -36.66 16.46 15.76
C VAL A 795 -36.90 15.99 14.32
N ALA A 796 -35.94 15.33 13.67
CA ALA A 796 -36.09 14.91 12.27
C ALA A 796 -37.28 13.96 12.04
N ALA A 797 -37.60 13.08 13.00
CA ALA A 797 -38.81 12.27 12.95
C ALA A 797 -40.10 13.12 13.09
N THR A 798 -40.09 14.10 14.01
CA THR A 798 -41.20 15.03 14.27
C THR A 798 -41.50 15.95 13.06
N GLU A 799 -40.46 16.47 12.42
CA GLU A 799 -40.56 17.28 11.19
C GLU A 799 -41.21 16.47 10.05
N GLY A 800 -40.78 15.21 9.88
CA GLY A 800 -41.28 14.32 8.85
C GLY A 800 -42.75 13.96 9.03
N ILE A 801 -43.18 13.59 10.25
CA ILE A 801 -44.60 13.29 10.51
C ILE A 801 -45.48 14.53 10.40
N ASN A 802 -44.98 15.72 10.72
CA ASN A 802 -45.71 16.98 10.50
C ASN A 802 -45.92 17.27 9.01
N GLN A 803 -44.92 17.04 8.14
CA GLN A 803 -45.14 17.10 6.69
C GLN A 803 -46.19 16.09 6.24
N ILE A 804 -46.13 14.84 6.72
CA ILE A 804 -47.02 13.75 6.30
C ILE A 804 -48.48 13.99 6.73
N LYS A 805 -48.72 14.56 7.91
CA LYS A 805 -50.07 14.80 8.44
C LYS A 805 -50.64 16.17 8.08
N ASN A 806 -49.81 17.21 8.12
CA ASN A 806 -50.25 18.61 8.01
C ASN A 806 -49.77 19.31 6.72
N GLY A 807 -49.04 18.61 5.85
CA GLY A 807 -48.56 19.13 4.56
C GLY A 807 -47.50 20.24 4.68
N LYS A 808 -46.88 20.41 5.85
CA LYS A 808 -45.89 21.46 6.13
C LYS A 808 -44.59 20.89 6.70
N LEU A 809 -43.50 21.01 5.96
CA LEU A 809 -42.15 20.76 6.47
C LEU A 809 -41.67 22.02 7.18
N ILE A 810 -41.52 21.93 8.50
CA ILE A 810 -41.08 23.03 9.37
C ILE A 810 -39.76 22.60 9.99
N SER A 811 -38.73 23.45 9.98
CA SER A 811 -37.48 23.19 10.70
C SER A 811 -37.70 23.47 12.19
N LEU A 812 -37.60 22.45 13.04
CA LEU A 812 -37.82 22.53 14.49
C LEU A 812 -36.50 22.63 15.25
N SER A 813 -36.56 23.07 16.51
CA SER A 813 -35.38 23.37 17.33
C SER A 813 -34.88 22.14 18.11
N GLU A 814 -33.64 21.70 17.88
CA GLU A 814 -32.97 20.78 18.81
C GLU A 814 -32.55 21.47 20.11
N GLN A 815 -32.30 22.79 20.07
CA GLN A 815 -31.83 23.55 21.23
C GLN A 815 -32.88 23.65 22.34
N GLU A 816 -34.16 23.70 21.99
CA GLU A 816 -35.25 23.69 22.98
C GLU A 816 -35.24 22.39 23.80
N LEU A 817 -35.02 21.24 23.15
CA LEU A 817 -34.84 19.96 23.86
C LEU A 817 -33.59 19.99 24.76
N ILE A 818 -32.47 20.53 24.27
CA ILE A 818 -31.21 20.60 25.03
C ILE A 818 -31.30 21.55 26.24
N ASP A 819 -32.02 22.67 26.11
CA ASP A 819 -32.15 23.68 27.16
C ASP A 819 -33.26 23.36 28.18
N CYS A 820 -34.35 22.69 27.75
CA CYS A 820 -35.58 22.52 28.53
C CYS A 820 -35.85 21.07 29.00
N ASP A 821 -35.50 20.04 28.21
CA ASP A 821 -35.59 18.63 28.62
C ASP A 821 -34.37 18.19 29.45
N VAL A 822 -34.09 18.95 30.51
CA VAL A 822 -32.96 18.76 31.44
C VAL A 822 -33.42 18.42 32.86
N ASN A 823 -34.72 18.57 33.15
CA ASN A 823 -35.32 18.25 34.44
C ASN A 823 -35.69 16.75 34.59
N GLY A 824 -35.42 15.95 33.54
CA GLY A 824 -35.73 14.51 33.44
C GLY A 824 -34.49 13.61 33.43
N GLN A 825 -34.50 12.58 32.58
CA GLN A 825 -33.34 11.69 32.36
C GLN A 825 -32.42 12.14 31.20
N ASN A 826 -32.83 13.20 30.48
CA ASN A 826 -32.04 13.83 29.45
C ASN A 826 -31.16 14.92 30.05
N HIS A 827 -29.95 15.07 29.51
CA HIS A 827 -28.88 15.84 30.13
C HIS A 827 -28.16 16.74 29.12
N GLY A 828 -28.93 17.32 28.19
CA GLY A 828 -28.43 18.25 27.17
C GLY A 828 -27.33 17.63 26.29
N CYS A 829 -26.22 18.34 26.15
CA CYS A 829 -25.01 17.88 25.47
C CYS A 829 -24.32 16.69 26.14
N ASN A 830 -24.68 16.34 27.38
CA ASN A 830 -24.20 15.12 28.04
C ASN A 830 -25.04 13.88 27.67
N GLY A 831 -25.92 13.99 26.67
CA GLY A 831 -26.68 12.87 26.13
C GLY A 831 -28.04 12.63 26.78
N GLY A 832 -28.82 11.77 26.13
CA GLY A 832 -30.22 11.50 26.47
C GLY A 832 -30.82 10.33 25.68
N LEU A 833 -32.14 10.25 25.74
CA LEU A 833 -33.01 9.29 25.06
C LEU A 833 -34.09 10.03 24.31
N MET A 834 -34.33 9.60 23.07
CA MET A 834 -35.42 10.10 22.21
C MET A 834 -36.77 9.95 22.91
N ASP A 835 -36.94 8.90 23.72
CA ASP A 835 -38.07 8.65 24.61
C ASP A 835 -38.52 9.91 25.37
N HIS A 836 -37.62 10.45 26.19
CA HIS A 836 -37.93 11.57 27.05
C HIS A 836 -38.11 12.86 26.25
N ALA A 837 -37.41 12.98 25.11
CA ALA A 837 -37.57 14.10 24.20
C ALA A 837 -38.95 14.13 23.53
N PHE A 838 -39.45 12.99 23.04
CA PHE A 838 -40.82 12.90 22.52
C PHE A 838 -41.86 13.13 23.63
N GLN A 839 -41.66 12.57 24.82
CA GLN A 839 -42.56 12.82 25.97
C GLN A 839 -42.56 14.30 26.37
N PHE A 840 -41.40 14.97 26.38
CA PHE A 840 -41.28 16.41 26.64
C PHE A 840 -42.10 17.23 25.63
N ILE A 841 -42.01 16.95 24.33
CA ILE A 841 -42.77 17.69 23.32
C ILE A 841 -44.30 17.49 23.49
N ILE A 842 -44.75 16.34 24.02
CA ILE A 842 -46.16 16.13 24.39
C ILE A 842 -46.53 16.99 25.61
N ASP A 843 -45.75 16.89 26.69
CA ASP A 843 -46.06 17.52 27.99
C ASP A 843 -45.92 19.05 27.95
N ASN A 844 -44.95 19.56 27.19
CA ASN A 844 -44.79 20.98 26.86
C ASN A 844 -45.90 21.50 25.92
N GLY A 845 -46.68 20.60 25.32
CA GLY A 845 -47.71 20.94 24.36
C GLY A 845 -47.17 21.34 22.99
N GLY A 846 -45.91 21.04 22.67
CA GLY A 846 -45.28 21.16 21.36
C GLY A 846 -43.80 21.56 21.42
N ILE A 847 -43.24 21.87 20.25
CA ILE A 847 -41.84 22.30 20.05
C ILE A 847 -41.80 23.45 19.03
N ASN A 848 -40.88 24.39 19.23
CA ASN A 848 -40.72 25.62 18.45
C ASN A 848 -39.86 25.38 17.19
N THR A 849 -39.82 26.38 16.31
CA THR A 849 -38.98 26.42 15.12
C THR A 849 -37.51 26.70 15.46
N GLU A 850 -36.62 26.17 14.61
CA GLU A 850 -35.19 26.48 14.62
C GLU A 850 -34.91 27.99 14.55
N ILE A 851 -35.69 28.75 13.78
CA ILE A 851 -35.51 30.20 13.62
C ILE A 851 -35.79 30.94 14.94
N ASN A 852 -36.80 30.52 15.69
CA ASN A 852 -37.17 31.14 16.97
C ASN A 852 -36.24 30.72 18.10
N TYR A 853 -35.77 29.47 18.10
CA TYR A 853 -34.88 28.92 19.12
C TYR A 853 -33.66 28.24 18.45
N PRO A 854 -32.67 29.01 17.95
CA PRO A 854 -31.57 28.46 17.15
C PRO A 854 -30.60 27.58 17.93
N TYR A 855 -30.03 26.59 17.23
CA TYR A 855 -28.98 25.71 17.70
C TYR A 855 -27.67 26.45 18.04
N LYS A 856 -27.04 26.04 19.14
CA LYS A 856 -25.82 26.64 19.70
C LYS A 856 -24.71 25.63 20.01
N ALA A 857 -24.98 24.32 19.90
CA ALA A 857 -24.07 23.24 20.26
C ALA A 857 -23.51 23.27 21.70
N VAL A 858 -24.26 23.88 22.63
CA VAL A 858 -23.93 23.96 24.07
C VAL A 858 -25.20 23.90 24.91
N ASP A 859 -25.07 23.52 26.18
CA ASP A 859 -26.16 23.60 27.15
C ASP A 859 -26.51 25.07 27.44
N GLY A 860 -27.79 25.42 27.38
CA GLY A 860 -28.33 26.72 27.77
C GLY A 860 -29.36 26.60 28.90
N SER A 861 -29.90 27.75 29.32
CA SER A 861 -31.04 27.79 30.24
C SER A 861 -32.33 27.89 29.44
N CYS A 862 -33.30 27.02 29.73
CA CYS A 862 -34.62 27.01 29.11
C CYS A 862 -35.25 28.41 29.06
N ASN A 863 -35.63 28.84 27.86
CA ASN A 863 -36.30 30.13 27.66
C ASN A 863 -37.81 29.93 27.58
N SER A 864 -38.49 29.99 28.73
CA SER A 864 -39.94 29.73 28.84
C SER A 864 -40.83 30.63 27.98
N ASN A 865 -40.35 31.84 27.63
CA ASN A 865 -41.05 32.75 26.71
C ASN A 865 -40.97 32.30 25.24
N LYS A 866 -39.98 31.46 24.88
CA LYS A 866 -39.85 30.83 23.56
C LYS A 866 -40.48 29.43 23.53
N GLU A 867 -40.27 28.66 24.59
CA GLU A 867 -40.86 27.33 24.81
C GLU A 867 -42.40 27.35 24.65
N SER A 868 -43.06 28.36 25.24
CA SER A 868 -44.51 28.58 25.14
C SER A 868 -45.03 28.95 23.74
N ASN A 869 -44.16 29.15 22.75
CA ASN A 869 -44.51 29.44 21.35
C ASN A 869 -44.27 28.23 20.43
N SER A 870 -44.95 27.12 20.71
CA SER A 870 -44.78 25.86 19.99
C SER A 870 -45.30 25.94 18.54
N ALA A 871 -44.49 25.47 17.58
CA ALA A 871 -44.80 25.47 16.15
C ALA A 871 -45.40 24.15 15.65
N VAL A 872 -44.94 23.02 16.21
CA VAL A 872 -45.49 21.67 15.93
C VAL A 872 -45.85 21.02 17.26
N LYS A 873 -47.03 20.40 17.31
CA LYS A 873 -47.54 19.69 18.49
C LYS A 873 -47.57 18.20 18.22
N ILE A 874 -47.43 17.42 19.28
CA ILE A 874 -47.49 15.96 19.20
C ILE A 874 -48.24 15.34 20.39
N THR A 875 -48.68 14.07 20.29
CA THR A 875 -49.73 13.50 21.17
C THR A 875 -49.58 12.04 21.61
N GLY A 876 -48.43 11.38 21.42
CA GLY A 876 -48.19 10.02 21.95
C GLY A 876 -46.72 9.57 21.83
N PHE A 877 -46.32 8.45 22.49
CA PHE A 877 -45.05 7.73 22.22
C PHE A 877 -45.01 6.17 22.61
N GLU A 878 -44.26 5.27 21.90
CA GLU A 878 -44.31 3.75 21.72
C GLU A 878 -43.17 3.25 20.68
N ASP A 879 -42.11 2.41 20.94
CA ASP A 879 -40.95 2.12 19.98
C ASP A 879 -41.29 1.28 18.73
N VAL A 880 -40.35 0.60 18.02
CA VAL A 880 -40.62 -0.57 17.11
C VAL A 880 -40.45 -1.88 17.89
N PRO A 881 -41.14 -3.00 17.58
CA PRO A 881 -40.79 -4.30 18.16
C PRO A 881 -39.31 -4.61 17.90
N SER A 882 -38.51 -4.66 18.97
CA SER A 882 -37.06 -4.80 18.90
C SER A 882 -36.67 -6.06 18.12
N ASN A 883 -35.63 -5.96 17.29
CA ASN A 883 -35.09 -7.05 16.48
C ASN A 883 -36.07 -7.62 15.44
N SER A 884 -37.06 -6.81 15.01
CA SER A 884 -37.97 -7.14 13.90
C SER A 884 -37.73 -6.21 12.72
N GLU A 885 -36.88 -6.64 11.77
CA GLU A 885 -36.66 -5.91 10.52
C GLU A 885 -37.98 -5.71 9.74
N ALA A 886 -38.88 -6.70 9.79
CA ALA A 886 -40.19 -6.62 9.16
C ALA A 886 -41.07 -5.52 9.77
N SER A 887 -41.07 -5.37 11.10
CA SER A 887 -41.82 -4.29 11.78
C SER A 887 -41.20 -2.92 11.51
N LEU A 888 -39.87 -2.85 11.47
CA LEU A 888 -39.13 -1.65 11.06
C LEU A 888 -39.50 -1.23 9.63
N LEU A 889 -39.55 -2.18 8.69
CA LEU A 889 -39.92 -1.93 7.30
C LEU A 889 -41.35 -1.42 7.15
N LYS A 890 -42.31 -2.05 7.84
CA LYS A 890 -43.71 -1.59 7.90
C LYS A 890 -43.79 -0.14 8.36
N ALA A 891 -43.05 0.25 9.38
CA ALA A 891 -43.16 1.58 9.98
C ALA A 891 -42.36 2.67 9.24
N VAL A 892 -41.15 2.38 8.71
CA VAL A 892 -40.45 3.29 7.76
C VAL A 892 -41.29 3.50 6.49
N SER A 893 -42.12 2.52 6.09
CA SER A 893 -43.02 2.68 4.94
C SER A 893 -44.12 3.73 5.13
N ILE A 894 -44.38 4.16 6.37
CA ILE A 894 -45.44 5.12 6.73
C ILE A 894 -44.87 6.49 7.10
N GLN A 895 -43.69 6.57 7.73
CA GLN A 895 -43.06 7.84 8.14
C GLN A 895 -41.55 7.70 8.42
N PRO A 896 -40.80 8.82 8.53
CA PRO A 896 -39.48 8.85 9.16
C PRO A 896 -39.48 8.41 10.63
N VAL A 897 -38.29 8.00 11.09
CA VAL A 897 -38.11 7.01 12.16
C VAL A 897 -36.87 7.34 12.96
N SER A 898 -36.93 7.40 14.29
CA SER A 898 -35.70 7.42 15.10
C SER A 898 -35.09 6.02 15.17
N VAL A 899 -33.77 5.88 15.02
CA VAL A 899 -33.05 4.61 15.24
C VAL A 899 -31.77 4.88 16.02
N VAL A 900 -31.25 3.82 16.65
CA VAL A 900 -29.93 3.77 17.27
C VAL A 900 -29.08 2.70 16.61
N LEU A 901 -27.79 3.00 16.53
CA LEU A 901 -26.76 2.15 15.93
C LEU A 901 -25.48 2.24 16.77
N HIS A 902 -24.53 1.35 16.47
CA HIS A 902 -23.15 1.49 16.93
C HIS A 902 -22.35 2.27 15.88
N GLY A 903 -21.84 3.44 16.24
CA GLY A 903 -21.03 4.31 15.40
C GLY A 903 -19.53 4.19 15.62
N GLY A 904 -19.10 3.42 16.64
CA GLY A 904 -17.72 3.41 17.15
C GLY A 904 -16.67 2.67 16.32
N ASP A 905 -17.04 2.14 15.16
CA ASP A 905 -16.13 1.49 14.21
C ASP A 905 -15.41 2.53 13.32
N PRO A 906 -14.10 2.42 13.08
CA PRO A 906 -13.33 3.39 12.29
C PRO A 906 -13.78 3.47 10.82
N ASN A 907 -14.41 2.43 10.27
CA ASN A 907 -15.00 2.50 8.93
C ASN A 907 -16.32 3.30 8.95
N PHE A 908 -17.00 3.44 10.09
CA PHE A 908 -18.14 4.33 10.27
C PHE A 908 -17.69 5.79 10.42
N GLN A 909 -16.62 6.04 11.19
CA GLN A 909 -15.97 7.36 11.31
C GLN A 909 -15.66 7.95 9.93
N HIS A 910 -15.07 7.15 9.03
CA HIS A 910 -14.63 7.61 7.71
C HIS A 910 -15.58 7.22 6.56
N TYR A 911 -16.81 6.78 6.82
CA TYR A 911 -17.76 6.40 5.77
C TYR A 911 -18.04 7.58 4.80
N ALA A 912 -18.04 7.30 3.49
CA ALA A 912 -18.28 8.29 2.43
C ALA A 912 -19.34 7.87 1.40
N GLY A 913 -19.63 6.58 1.22
CA GLY A 913 -20.70 6.14 0.32
C GLY A 913 -20.73 4.63 0.07
N GLY A 914 -21.79 4.19 -0.62
CA GLY A 914 -22.07 2.77 -0.91
C GLY A 914 -23.04 2.15 0.09
N ILE A 915 -23.04 0.81 0.25
CA ILE A 915 -23.85 0.10 1.26
C ILE A 915 -22.91 -0.40 2.36
N PHE A 916 -23.05 0.18 3.55
CA PHE A 916 -22.24 -0.15 4.70
C PHE A 916 -22.52 -1.58 5.19
N THR A 917 -21.47 -2.40 5.16
CA THR A 917 -21.43 -3.82 5.57
C THR A 917 -20.37 -4.07 6.65
N GLY A 918 -20.09 -3.05 7.47
CA GLY A 918 -19.13 -3.12 8.56
C GLY A 918 -19.57 -4.05 9.71
N PRO A 919 -18.68 -4.31 10.69
CA PRO A 919 -18.99 -5.16 11.83
C PRO A 919 -20.17 -4.59 12.63
N CYS A 920 -21.05 -5.49 13.09
CA CYS A 920 -22.17 -5.15 13.96
C CYS A 920 -21.75 -5.33 15.43
N ASP A 921 -21.89 -4.29 16.24
CA ASP A 921 -21.80 -4.38 17.70
C ASP A 921 -23.15 -4.03 18.35
N THR A 922 -23.38 -4.58 19.54
CA THR A 922 -24.57 -4.37 20.38
C THR A 922 -24.40 -3.22 21.37
N GLU A 923 -23.21 -2.63 21.47
CA GLU A 923 -22.94 -1.41 22.23
C GLU A 923 -23.43 -0.15 21.47
N LEU A 924 -24.75 0.00 21.41
CA LEU A 924 -25.44 1.14 20.80
C LEU A 924 -25.06 2.45 21.50
N ASP A 925 -24.58 3.42 20.72
CA ASP A 925 -23.96 4.67 21.21
C ASP A 925 -24.45 5.94 20.46
N HIS A 926 -25.06 5.79 19.28
CA HIS A 926 -25.47 6.92 18.45
C HIS A 926 -26.90 6.81 17.91
N ALA A 927 -27.60 7.95 17.86
CA ALA A 927 -28.97 8.06 17.39
C ALA A 927 -29.05 8.80 16.05
N VAL A 928 -29.74 8.22 15.08
CA VAL A 928 -29.95 8.77 13.72
C VAL A 928 -31.42 8.61 13.31
N THR A 929 -31.79 9.02 12.09
CA THR A 929 -33.19 8.88 11.60
C THR A 929 -33.26 8.00 10.36
N ALA A 930 -33.99 6.89 10.37
CA ALA A 930 -34.29 6.16 9.14
C ALA A 930 -35.35 6.91 8.31
N ILE A 931 -35.02 7.20 7.06
CA ILE A 931 -35.83 8.02 6.14
C ILE A 931 -36.18 7.26 4.85
N GLY A 932 -35.88 5.97 4.78
CA GLY A 932 -36.15 5.16 3.60
C GLY A 932 -35.46 3.80 3.62
N TYR A 933 -35.62 3.08 2.52
CA TYR A 933 -35.00 1.78 2.26
C TYR A 933 -34.97 1.55 0.75
N GLY A 934 -34.08 0.68 0.27
CA GLY A 934 -34.03 0.34 -1.14
C GLY A 934 -33.30 -0.96 -1.43
N ILE A 935 -33.23 -1.31 -2.72
CA ILE A 935 -32.54 -2.49 -3.24
C ILE A 935 -31.60 -2.01 -4.34
N ASN A 936 -30.32 -2.36 -4.23
CA ASN A 936 -29.31 -2.03 -5.22
C ASN A 936 -29.36 -2.99 -6.43
N LYS A 937 -28.63 -2.66 -7.51
CA LYS A 937 -28.68 -3.40 -8.79
C LYS A 937 -28.22 -4.86 -8.70
N ASP A 938 -27.38 -5.16 -7.73
CA ASP A 938 -26.89 -6.50 -7.34
C ASP A 938 -27.90 -7.31 -6.51
N GLY A 939 -29.00 -6.70 -6.08
CA GLY A 939 -29.98 -7.28 -5.16
C GLY A 939 -29.74 -6.96 -3.69
N THR A 940 -28.62 -6.30 -3.34
CA THR A 940 -28.29 -5.96 -1.95
C THR A 940 -29.29 -4.94 -1.41
N LYS A 941 -30.01 -5.32 -0.36
CA LYS A 941 -31.03 -4.48 0.28
C LYS A 941 -30.35 -3.54 1.30
N TYR A 942 -30.87 -2.32 1.43
CA TYR A 942 -30.37 -1.33 2.39
C TYR A 942 -31.46 -0.51 3.08
N TRP A 943 -31.15 0.02 4.26
CA TRP A 943 -31.79 1.14 4.95
C TRP A 943 -31.15 2.47 4.54
N LEU A 944 -31.93 3.55 4.42
CA LEU A 944 -31.41 4.90 4.18
C LEU A 944 -31.60 5.75 5.44
N LEU A 945 -30.49 6.25 6.00
CA LEU A 945 -30.48 6.97 7.27
C LEU A 945 -29.95 8.41 7.12
N LYS A 946 -30.59 9.35 7.80
CA LYS A 946 -30.17 10.74 8.00
C LYS A 946 -29.35 10.85 9.29
N ASN A 947 -28.10 11.31 9.19
CA ASN A 947 -27.23 11.57 10.33
C ASN A 947 -27.22 13.07 10.70
N SER A 948 -26.60 13.41 11.83
CA SER A 948 -26.53 14.77 12.44
C SER A 948 -25.11 15.34 12.45
N TRP A 949 -24.27 14.98 11.48
CA TRP A 949 -22.85 15.37 11.39
C TRP A 949 -22.53 16.26 10.18
N GLY A 950 -23.49 17.08 9.73
CA GLY A 950 -23.26 17.94 8.57
C GLY A 950 -23.14 17.17 7.25
N THR A 951 -23.03 17.90 6.14
CA THR A 951 -22.99 17.33 4.78
C THR A 951 -21.61 16.80 4.37
N SER A 952 -20.58 16.98 5.21
CA SER A 952 -19.20 16.59 4.88
C SER A 952 -18.86 15.14 5.26
N TRP A 953 -19.72 14.48 6.03
CA TRP A 953 -19.65 13.05 6.38
C TRP A 953 -20.64 12.22 5.54
N GLY A 954 -20.26 10.99 5.17
CA GLY A 954 -21.12 10.08 4.42
C GLY A 954 -21.52 10.55 3.03
N ASP A 955 -22.61 9.98 2.50
CA ASP A 955 -23.23 10.42 1.24
C ASP A 955 -24.05 11.67 1.53
N HIS A 956 -23.36 12.82 1.61
CA HIS A 956 -23.93 14.14 1.88
C HIS A 956 -24.73 14.21 3.20
N GLY A 957 -24.22 13.60 4.27
CA GLY A 957 -24.87 13.48 5.58
C GLY A 957 -25.77 12.26 5.76
N TYR A 958 -25.89 11.41 4.73
CA TYR A 958 -26.67 10.17 4.76
C TYR A 958 -25.78 8.92 4.73
N ILE A 959 -26.29 7.82 5.26
CA ILE A 959 -25.66 6.48 5.13
C ILE A 959 -26.69 5.47 4.61
N LYS A 960 -26.23 4.54 3.79
CA LYS A 960 -27.00 3.32 3.47
C LYS A 960 -26.39 2.17 4.24
N MET A 961 -27.15 1.51 5.09
CA MET A 961 -26.70 0.32 5.84
C MET A 961 -27.40 -0.92 5.30
N GLN A 962 -26.70 -2.04 5.19
CA GLN A 962 -27.29 -3.28 4.68
C GLN A 962 -28.52 -3.72 5.51
N ARG A 963 -29.44 -4.44 4.87
CA ARG A 963 -30.58 -5.10 5.53
C ARG A 963 -30.80 -6.49 4.93
N ASP A 964 -31.63 -7.31 5.56
CA ASP A 964 -31.88 -8.70 5.15
C ASP A 964 -30.61 -9.56 5.21
N ILE A 965 -29.86 -9.41 6.31
CA ILE A 965 -28.63 -10.17 6.61
C ILE A 965 -28.92 -11.36 7.53
N ASP A 966 -28.18 -12.46 7.38
CA ASP A 966 -28.27 -13.66 8.24
C ASP A 966 -27.64 -13.43 9.64
N ALA A 967 -27.95 -12.30 10.27
CA ALA A 967 -27.54 -11.92 11.62
C ALA A 967 -28.76 -11.42 12.41
N VAL A 968 -29.02 -12.02 13.57
CA VAL A 968 -30.35 -11.99 14.23
C VAL A 968 -30.69 -10.67 14.94
N GLU A 969 -29.73 -9.76 15.02
CA GLU A 969 -29.90 -8.44 15.63
C GLU A 969 -30.15 -7.34 14.58
N GLY A 970 -29.84 -7.59 13.29
CA GLY A 970 -29.86 -6.59 12.23
C GLY A 970 -28.84 -5.46 12.47
N LEU A 971 -28.66 -4.57 11.48
CA LEU A 971 -27.73 -3.44 11.58
C LEU A 971 -28.27 -2.24 12.38
N LEU A 972 -29.54 -2.30 12.86
CA LEU A 972 -30.24 -1.17 13.48
C LEU A 972 -31.23 -1.61 14.57
N SER A 973 -31.17 -0.94 15.73
CA SER A 973 -32.27 -0.95 16.71
C SER A 973 -33.13 0.29 16.50
N ALA A 974 -34.45 0.13 16.32
CA ALA A 974 -35.30 1.19 15.77
C ALA A 974 -36.53 1.54 16.62
N ILE A 975 -37.04 2.77 16.44
CA ILE A 975 -38.02 3.43 17.31
C ILE A 975 -39.06 4.19 16.44
N ILE A 976 -40.29 3.64 16.34
CA ILE A 976 -41.42 4.10 15.51
C ILE A 976 -42.68 3.36 16.04
N PRO A 977 -43.79 4.05 16.35
CA PRO A 977 -45.05 3.48 16.86
C PRO A 977 -45.29 1.93 17.05
N HIS A 978 -45.20 1.36 18.29
CA HIS A 978 -45.46 -0.09 18.57
C HIS A 978 -46.30 -0.64 19.76
N GLY A 979 -46.90 -1.82 19.61
CA GLY A 979 -46.25 -3.16 19.70
C GLY A 979 -46.96 -4.02 20.75
N SER A 980 -46.89 -5.36 20.85
CA SER A 980 -46.60 -6.52 19.96
C SER A 980 -47.19 -7.81 20.64
N TYR A 981 -46.64 -9.02 20.40
CA TYR A 981 -46.84 -10.36 21.05
C TYR A 981 -47.71 -11.44 20.34
N GLU A 982 -47.31 -12.72 20.25
CA GLU A 982 -46.01 -13.39 20.49
C GLU A 982 -45.98 -14.82 19.86
N LYS A 983 -44.79 -15.28 19.42
CA LYS A 983 -44.22 -16.67 19.40
C LYS A 983 -43.56 -17.14 18.08
N PRO A 984 -42.52 -18.03 18.16
CA PRO A 984 -41.21 -17.65 17.63
C PRO A 984 -40.65 -18.49 16.48
N ALA A 985 -39.61 -17.95 15.83
CA ALA A 985 -38.60 -18.72 15.11
C ALA A 985 -37.21 -18.04 15.24
N ALA A 986 -36.15 -18.86 15.15
CA ALA A 986 -34.71 -18.52 15.00
C ALA A 986 -33.96 -17.81 16.16
N SER A 987 -32.85 -18.47 16.56
CA SER A 987 -31.68 -17.95 17.31
C SER A 987 -30.79 -17.08 16.40
N CYS A 988 -29.97 -16.13 16.85
CA CYS A 988 -29.31 -15.87 18.15
C CYS A 988 -30.11 -15.03 19.15
N PHE A 989 -30.13 -15.42 20.45
CA PHE A 989 -30.29 -14.48 21.58
C PHE A 989 -29.85 -15.11 22.91
N ARG A 990 -29.30 -14.29 23.82
CA ARG A 990 -29.69 -14.39 25.24
C ARG A 990 -29.61 -13.06 26.03
N ILE A 991 -30.72 -12.32 25.95
CA ILE A 991 -31.35 -11.53 27.04
C ILE A 991 -30.46 -10.63 27.91
N LEU A 992 -30.64 -9.32 27.76
CA LEU A 992 -31.03 -8.45 28.87
C LEU A 992 -32.40 -7.83 28.55
N ARG A 993 -33.29 -7.72 29.53
CA ARG A 993 -34.68 -7.27 29.31
C ARG A 993 -34.79 -5.73 29.42
N GLY A 994 -35.45 -5.09 28.43
CA GLY A 994 -36.48 -4.03 28.62
C GLY A 994 -36.13 -2.51 28.70
N PHE A 995 -37.21 -1.72 28.76
CA PHE A 995 -37.42 -0.23 28.73
C PHE A 995 -36.81 0.56 27.53
N GLY A 996 -37.70 0.89 26.58
CA GLY A 996 -37.88 2.12 25.77
C GLY A 996 -39.39 2.23 25.42
N ARG A 997 -39.91 3.35 24.83
CA ARG A 997 -41.21 3.50 24.07
C ARG A 997 -41.40 4.82 23.22
N CYS A 998 -41.09 4.99 21.91
CA CYS A 998 -41.39 6.26 21.12
C CYS A 998 -42.21 6.30 19.77
N CYS A 999 -43.37 7.02 19.74
CA CYS A 999 -44.55 6.91 18.81
C CYS A 999 -45.50 8.11 18.63
N VAL A 1000 -45.36 8.89 17.58
CA VAL A 1000 -45.87 10.24 17.69
C VAL A 1000 -47.06 10.56 16.78
N SER A 1001 -48.22 10.85 17.39
CA SER A 1001 -49.43 11.40 16.73
C SER A 1001 -49.47 12.93 16.83
N ILE A 1002 -50.35 13.62 16.08
CA ILE A 1002 -50.50 15.10 16.09
C ILE A 1002 -51.99 15.47 16.09
N SER A 1003 -52.39 16.50 16.84
CA SER A 1003 -53.76 17.05 16.80
C SER A 1003 -53.89 18.22 15.82
N THR A 1004 -54.93 18.18 14.99
CA THR A 1004 -55.27 19.26 14.03
C THR A 1004 -56.05 20.39 14.72
N PRO A 1005 -55.66 21.67 14.57
CA PRO A 1005 -56.53 22.79 14.91
C PRO A 1005 -57.70 22.84 13.91
N THR A 1006 -58.93 22.85 14.41
CA THR A 1006 -60.13 23.08 13.59
C THR A 1006 -60.08 24.48 12.97
N SER A 1007 -60.18 24.57 11.65
CA SER A 1007 -60.53 25.83 10.97
C SER A 1007 -61.90 26.29 11.46
N ARG A 1008 -61.99 27.54 11.93
CA ARG A 1008 -63.27 28.24 11.97
C ARG A 1008 -63.55 28.79 10.58
N ASP A 1009 -64.72 28.49 10.05
CA ASP A 1009 -65.25 29.16 8.89
C ASP A 1009 -65.39 30.66 9.15
N VAL A 1010 -65.02 31.47 8.16
CA VAL A 1010 -65.45 32.86 8.01
C VAL A 1010 -65.77 33.07 6.54
N ASP A 1011 -67.08 33.02 6.27
CA ASP A 1011 -67.86 33.60 5.17
C ASP A 1011 -67.65 33.17 3.69
N ASP A 1012 -68.81 33.04 3.03
CA ASP A 1012 -69.19 32.77 1.62
C ASP A 1012 -68.85 31.39 0.98
#